data_AF-Q54VY9-F1
#
_entry.id   AF-Q54VY9-F1
#
_cell.length_a   1.000
_cell.length_b   1.000
_cell.length_c   1.000
_cell.angle_alpha   90.00
_cell.angle_beta   90.00
_cell.angle_gamma   90.00
#
_symmetry.space_group_name_H-M   'P 1'
#
loop_
_entity.id
_entity.type
_entity.pdbx_description
1 polymer ?
#
loop_
_entity_poly.entity_id
_entity_poly.type
_entity_poly.pdbx_seq_one_letter_code
_entity_poly.pdbx_strand_id
1 'polypeptide(L)'
;MDVVLFERTMTKLITILIFFFLLFNVIKSSSTDQNCLNTLKNQLNVKECIICQKENCINTFESCISGDEENLSVFLDQIPIDRFDPTCFKKVKELTIKNLNFTEYLDSFNGTSISLIDCTYDNLNSIKHNKIYLTHLNITNLKTQEIGDIAINFIKTLIGFKSISYFSFTFSNIIGDFSEFTAVLENLEIKSFEINNNQLVGTINSSWCNTLLKINNNKLSGELPSCFTCHIYSDYVKSMIITGNKFTNENPIADCKTLKPNLFYNSTSRELYLYGKDLGFISDDIKNDKYTFNLEKPSKLFIATNVNESDLPKYLNITFSGAKKEFSLSTTKIAPIVSSITISEILDSITFTGTNLNDPPPISILIGDKNYTDLNFNFNQVQCKIQRLSYDDDFVIVKIINGDDFYKFSTTIYTYINQSIQVDYCSKVCKKLDDGVCIKIKEYCGGGNIISNSCTSSTAGGCNCSNDFQNSFCSYIPCPMDCNSESNQGICNYQTGKCECLPYYQGLDCSLPNKPCNTNCSFDSDQGKCNTQTGNCECSPNFQGKNCELPLKYCSSDCSAPLNKGFCNDQTGICQCFPNYQGSDCSLPLKVCTSDCSFDLNQGWCNNQTGTCQCKPNYQGSDCKTPSHYITSVIPCSIDGGEVLINGWFGNNNDGTNLLSSYNIVIGSLDCIVTSINETEIKCNLGAGTGTKNIKIINSINPNVIFNGNGLFNYQNPIKTCPNSCTSLNNGNCNSNTGECQCNDKFRGFDCSTPIKIIESAPSTNTSINKETGGIELTNQDTIYEISIISLNEISIDGSIIKSYQLKDNWSIYNINDESTTKRTTTTKRTTTTTTTTTTTTTTTTTDFNNIFMFSQKLINNTCKITYTIEEIKLKDKNFTFGTTTFKVEKDSIKLSVLIQDYQYQSSLNTLQLIFYSAVGNDSNSNNDDCNKQDTSIDTSNANNQQISNYIQISKNSKTLVGRFINQVIADSRSTFMSSTIIKDNVKSSSIMLGLNLPHCKECLIDPDFSVLVSPDFKESCNESTNKNKWFIPVIVVAPVVGCAAILTLSIVLYRKNKYNIKIASEKLKSLKRK
;
A
#
# COMPACT_ATOMS: atom_id res chain seq x y z
N MET A 1 -17.09 -23.82 -63.44
CA MET A 1 -17.65 -24.38 -62.18
C MET A 1 -16.67 -25.34 -61.52
N ASP A 2 -15.94 -26.15 -62.28
CA ASP A 2 -14.99 -27.14 -61.74
C ASP A 2 -13.81 -26.54 -60.94
N VAL A 3 -13.36 -25.32 -61.27
CA VAL A 3 -12.26 -24.65 -60.55
C VAL A 3 -12.68 -24.18 -59.14
N VAL A 4 -13.92 -23.73 -58.97
CA VAL A 4 -14.46 -23.30 -57.65
C VAL A 4 -14.76 -24.51 -56.76
N LEU A 5 -15.12 -25.65 -57.37
CA LEU A 5 -15.26 -26.91 -56.65
C LEU A 5 -13.89 -27.41 -56.17
N PHE A 6 -12.84 -27.24 -56.98
CA PHE A 6 -11.46 -27.66 -56.68
C PHE A 6 -10.80 -26.88 -55.53
N GLU A 7 -10.99 -25.55 -55.44
CA GLU A 7 -10.46 -24.76 -54.32
C GLU A 7 -11.14 -25.11 -52.98
N ARG A 8 -12.45 -25.37 -52.99
CA ARG A 8 -13.19 -25.76 -51.78
C ARG A 8 -12.83 -27.16 -51.30
N THR A 9 -12.52 -28.11 -52.19
CA THR A 9 -12.02 -29.43 -51.80
C THR A 9 -10.57 -29.36 -51.31
N MET A 10 -9.68 -28.59 -51.94
CA MET A 10 -8.28 -28.46 -51.50
C MET A 10 -8.16 -27.80 -50.11
N THR A 11 -8.95 -26.76 -49.84
CA THR A 11 -8.94 -26.11 -48.51
C THR A 11 -9.38 -27.10 -47.42
N LYS A 12 -10.46 -27.87 -47.66
CA LYS A 12 -10.90 -28.93 -46.73
C LYS A 12 -9.87 -30.05 -46.58
N LEU A 13 -9.19 -30.45 -47.67
CA LEU A 13 -8.17 -31.48 -47.63
C LEU A 13 -6.96 -31.05 -46.80
N ILE A 14 -6.54 -29.79 -46.92
CA ILE A 14 -5.43 -29.21 -46.14
C ILE A 14 -5.81 -29.11 -44.66
N THR A 15 -7.03 -28.67 -44.32
CA THR A 15 -7.46 -28.62 -42.91
C THR A 15 -7.56 -30.03 -42.30
N ILE A 16 -8.08 -31.01 -43.06
CA ILE A 16 -8.12 -32.41 -42.62
C ILE A 16 -6.72 -32.98 -42.50
N LEU A 17 -5.80 -32.68 -43.42
CA LEU A 17 -4.41 -33.13 -43.34
C LEU A 17 -3.68 -32.49 -42.16
N ILE A 18 -3.86 -31.20 -41.86
CA ILE A 18 -3.29 -30.56 -40.67
C ILE A 18 -3.87 -31.18 -39.40
N PHE A 19 -5.19 -31.43 -39.37
CA PHE A 19 -5.84 -32.08 -38.24
C PHE A 19 -5.36 -33.52 -38.07
N PHE A 20 -5.19 -34.27 -39.16
CA PHE A 20 -4.62 -35.62 -39.15
C PHE A 20 -3.13 -35.62 -38.84
N PHE A 21 -2.34 -34.61 -39.21
CA PHE A 21 -0.91 -34.51 -38.86
C PHE A 21 -0.75 -34.18 -37.36
N LEU A 22 -1.60 -33.30 -36.84
CA LEU A 22 -1.70 -33.03 -35.40
C LEU A 22 -2.20 -34.28 -34.64
N LEU A 23 -3.15 -35.04 -35.20
CA LEU A 23 -3.58 -36.33 -34.63
C LEU A 23 -2.53 -37.45 -34.78
N PHE A 24 -1.80 -37.51 -35.90
CA PHE A 24 -0.80 -38.55 -36.16
C PHE A 24 0.46 -38.38 -35.31
N ASN A 25 0.80 -37.13 -34.94
CA ASN A 25 1.83 -36.89 -33.94
C ASN A 25 1.37 -37.27 -32.52
N VAL A 26 0.06 -37.41 -32.29
CA VAL A 26 -0.49 -37.80 -30.98
C VAL A 26 -0.87 -39.28 -30.90
N ILE A 27 -1.18 -39.95 -32.02
CA ILE A 27 -1.78 -41.29 -32.02
C ILE A 27 -0.94 -42.27 -32.85
N LYS A 28 0.30 -42.48 -32.39
CA LYS A 28 1.13 -43.62 -32.82
C LYS A 28 1.48 -44.49 -31.61
N SER A 29 0.48 -45.20 -31.07
CA SER A 29 0.68 -46.45 -30.32
C SER A 29 -0.63 -47.25 -30.12
N SER A 30 -0.96 -48.12 -31.07
CA SER A 30 -1.52 -49.46 -30.82
C SER A 30 -0.33 -50.39 -30.50
N SER A 31 -0.29 -51.31 -29.54
CA SER A 31 -1.29 -52.33 -29.16
C SER A 31 -1.03 -52.89 -27.73
N THR A 32 -1.80 -52.35 -26.76
CA THR A 32 -2.24 -52.91 -25.45
C THR A 32 -1.20 -53.33 -24.39
N ASP A 33 -0.67 -52.38 -23.61
CA ASP A 33 0.43 -52.54 -22.63
C ASP A 33 1.72 -52.99 -23.28
N GLN A 34 2.67 -52.09 -23.61
CA GLN A 34 3.94 -52.61 -24.15
C GLN A 34 4.91 -53.06 -23.06
N ASN A 35 4.37 -53.86 -22.15
CA ASN A 35 4.78 -54.01 -20.77
C ASN A 35 4.43 -52.65 -20.12
N CYS A 36 3.20 -52.48 -19.56
CA CYS A 36 2.39 -51.32 -19.07
C CYS A 36 3.06 -49.97 -18.68
N LEU A 37 4.01 -49.48 -19.48
CA LEU A 37 5.10 -48.64 -18.95
C LEU A 37 5.80 -49.40 -17.77
N ASN A 38 6.04 -50.73 -17.92
CA ASN A 38 6.28 -51.85 -16.97
C ASN A 38 7.62 -51.90 -16.29
N THR A 39 8.20 -50.77 -16.22
CA THR A 39 8.65 -50.35 -14.93
C THR A 39 8.43 -48.88 -15.02
N LEU A 40 7.72 -48.23 -14.09
CA LEU A 40 7.25 -46.82 -14.09
C LEU A 40 8.34 -45.81 -14.55
N LYS A 41 8.67 -45.88 -15.83
CA LYS A 41 10.04 -45.89 -16.42
C LYS A 41 11.22 -46.63 -15.71
N ASN A 42 10.97 -47.37 -14.62
CA ASN A 42 11.89 -48.00 -13.65
C ASN A 42 12.31 -47.02 -12.55
N GLN A 43 11.27 -46.50 -11.89
CA GLN A 43 11.27 -45.80 -10.61
C GLN A 43 12.00 -44.45 -10.65
N LEU A 44 11.24 -43.38 -10.90
CA LEU A 44 11.61 -41.98 -10.68
C LEU A 44 12.64 -41.41 -11.69
N ASN A 45 12.14 -40.63 -12.66
CA ASN A 45 12.66 -39.30 -13.06
C ASN A 45 12.41 -38.98 -14.55
N VAL A 46 11.18 -38.56 -14.92
CA VAL A 46 10.96 -37.69 -16.09
C VAL A 46 9.72 -36.79 -15.90
N LYS A 47 9.89 -35.50 -16.23
CA LYS A 47 8.88 -34.47 -16.51
C LYS A 47 8.19 -34.72 -17.86
N GLU A 48 6.93 -35.15 -17.87
CA GLU A 48 5.96 -34.94 -18.97
C GLU A 48 4.55 -35.43 -18.56
N CYS A 49 3.50 -34.78 -19.06
CA CYS A 49 2.08 -35.02 -18.75
C CYS A 49 1.70 -36.50 -18.67
N ILE A 50 1.08 -36.92 -17.56
CA ILE A 50 0.44 -38.22 -17.44
C ILE A 50 -0.94 -38.14 -18.09
N ILE A 51 -1.12 -38.80 -19.24
CA ILE A 51 -2.43 -39.03 -19.85
C ILE A 51 -2.96 -40.36 -19.30
N CYS A 52 -3.90 -40.31 -18.35
CA CYS A 52 -4.60 -41.50 -17.88
C CYS A 52 -5.81 -41.78 -18.80
N GLN A 53 -5.73 -42.82 -19.63
CA GLN A 53 -6.90 -43.42 -20.26
C GLN A 53 -6.96 -44.89 -19.83
N LYS A 54 -8.07 -45.30 -19.19
CA LYS A 54 -8.42 -46.67 -18.72
C LYS A 54 -7.79 -47.22 -17.41
N GLU A 55 -8.51 -48.20 -16.88
CA GLU A 55 -8.43 -48.83 -15.54
C GLU A 55 -7.03 -49.25 -15.04
N ASN A 56 -6.05 -49.50 -15.93
CA ASN A 56 -4.75 -50.02 -15.50
C ASN A 56 -3.79 -48.97 -14.91
N CYS A 57 -4.05 -47.66 -15.02
CA CYS A 57 -3.23 -46.63 -14.34
C CYS A 57 -3.55 -46.45 -12.85
N ILE A 58 -4.63 -47.08 -12.36
CA ILE A 58 -5.24 -46.78 -11.05
C ILE A 58 -4.40 -47.34 -9.88
N ASN A 59 -3.95 -48.59 -9.98
CA ASN A 59 -3.11 -49.20 -8.93
C ASN A 59 -1.70 -48.60 -8.86
N THR A 60 -1.29 -47.88 -9.89
CA THR A 60 0.04 -47.26 -10.02
C THR A 60 0.12 -45.93 -9.28
N PHE A 61 -0.98 -45.17 -9.23
CA PHE A 61 -1.05 -43.90 -8.51
C PHE A 61 -0.86 -44.11 -7.00
N GLU A 62 -1.30 -45.25 -6.45
CA GLU A 62 -1.05 -45.65 -5.05
C GLU A 62 0.44 -45.87 -4.72
N SER A 63 1.30 -46.11 -5.71
CA SER A 63 2.74 -46.31 -5.53
C SER A 63 3.62 -45.11 -5.91
N CYS A 64 3.04 -44.06 -6.48
CA CYS A 64 3.78 -42.93 -7.02
C CYS A 64 3.95 -41.81 -5.99
N ILE A 65 5.14 -41.20 -6.01
CA ILE A 65 5.57 -40.01 -5.25
C ILE A 65 6.12 -40.30 -3.84
N SER A 66 7.12 -41.18 -3.76
CA SER A 66 8.15 -41.18 -2.70
C SER A 66 9.34 -40.24 -3.00
N GLY A 67 9.27 -39.41 -4.05
CA GLY A 67 10.29 -38.42 -4.41
C GLY A 67 9.84 -36.97 -4.25
N ASP A 68 10.73 -36.13 -3.72
CA ASP A 68 10.59 -34.67 -3.66
C ASP A 68 10.75 -34.07 -5.06
N GLU A 69 9.69 -33.97 -5.86
CA GLU A 69 9.72 -33.19 -7.11
C GLU A 69 8.54 -32.21 -7.18
N GLU A 70 8.86 -30.91 -7.13
CA GLU A 70 7.92 -29.77 -7.03
C GLU A 70 7.17 -29.39 -8.33
N ASN A 71 7.21 -30.18 -9.41
CA ASN A 71 6.78 -29.71 -10.74
C ASN A 71 5.92 -30.71 -11.55
N LEU A 72 4.78 -31.16 -11.00
CA LEU A 72 3.84 -32.03 -11.72
C LEU A 72 2.63 -31.26 -12.27
N SER A 73 2.35 -31.42 -13.58
CA SER A 73 1.15 -30.95 -14.28
C SER A 73 0.30 -32.12 -14.79
N VAL A 74 -1.01 -32.12 -14.51
CA VAL A 74 -1.93 -33.24 -14.84
C VAL A 74 -3.05 -32.78 -15.79
N PHE A 75 -3.36 -33.61 -16.80
CA PHE A 75 -4.48 -33.43 -17.74
C PHE A 75 -5.47 -34.60 -17.62
N LEU A 76 -6.75 -34.30 -17.35
CA LEU A 76 -7.81 -35.31 -17.21
C LEU A 76 -8.88 -35.13 -18.30
N ASP A 77 -9.19 -36.22 -19.00
CA ASP A 77 -10.29 -36.31 -19.98
C ASP A 77 -11.08 -37.62 -19.74
N GLN A 78 -12.36 -37.50 -19.39
CA GLN A 78 -13.36 -38.59 -19.27
C GLN A 78 -12.99 -39.85 -18.43
N ILE A 79 -12.44 -39.72 -17.21
CA ILE A 79 -12.19 -40.87 -16.31
C ILE A 79 -13.30 -41.01 -15.25
N PRO A 80 -13.84 -42.22 -14.96
CA PRO A 80 -14.71 -42.50 -13.80
C PRO A 80 -13.92 -42.57 -12.47
N ILE A 81 -14.39 -41.90 -11.42
CA ILE A 81 -13.53 -41.38 -10.32
C ILE A 81 -13.62 -42.16 -9.00
N ASP A 82 -14.46 -43.19 -8.91
CA ASP A 82 -14.58 -44.07 -7.74
C ASP A 82 -13.30 -44.87 -7.38
N ARG A 83 -12.15 -44.57 -8.03
CA ARG A 83 -10.85 -45.20 -7.77
C ARG A 83 -9.66 -44.26 -7.56
N PHE A 84 -9.85 -42.98 -7.27
CA PHE A 84 -8.73 -42.05 -6.97
C PHE A 84 -8.61 -41.74 -5.47
N ASP A 85 -7.42 -41.86 -4.89
CA ASP A 85 -7.12 -41.39 -3.54
C ASP A 85 -6.92 -39.85 -3.53
N PRO A 86 -7.72 -39.09 -2.76
CA PRO A 86 -7.60 -37.63 -2.64
C PRO A 86 -6.21 -37.14 -2.21
N THR A 87 -5.45 -37.93 -1.45
CA THR A 87 -4.14 -37.52 -0.92
C THR A 87 -3.11 -37.23 -2.01
N CYS A 88 -3.28 -37.83 -3.19
CA CYS A 88 -2.36 -37.64 -4.31
C CYS A 88 -2.43 -36.23 -4.92
N PHE A 89 -3.56 -35.52 -4.79
CA PHE A 89 -3.70 -34.14 -5.29
C PHE A 89 -2.90 -33.10 -4.48
N LYS A 90 -2.42 -33.46 -3.28
CA LYS A 90 -1.63 -32.55 -2.43
C LYS A 90 -0.28 -32.14 -3.05
N LYS A 91 0.25 -32.92 -4.00
CA LYS A 91 1.58 -32.71 -4.61
C LYS A 91 1.52 -32.12 -6.03
N VAL A 92 0.33 -31.93 -6.59
CA VAL A 92 0.16 -31.39 -7.95
C VAL A 92 0.23 -29.86 -7.88
N LYS A 93 1.09 -29.24 -8.69
CA LYS A 93 1.27 -27.77 -8.71
C LYS A 93 0.30 -27.08 -9.67
N GLU A 94 0.06 -27.69 -10.84
CA GLU A 94 -0.83 -27.16 -11.88
C GLU A 94 -1.80 -28.23 -12.38
N LEU A 95 -3.08 -27.91 -12.47
CA LEU A 95 -4.13 -28.86 -12.91
C LEU A 95 -4.91 -28.28 -14.09
N THR A 96 -5.02 -29.02 -15.20
CA THR A 96 -5.85 -28.64 -16.36
C THR A 96 -6.97 -29.66 -16.56
N ILE A 97 -8.21 -29.17 -16.58
CA ILE A 97 -9.43 -30.01 -16.62
C ILE A 97 -10.27 -29.64 -17.85
N LYS A 98 -10.75 -30.66 -18.57
CA LYS A 98 -11.68 -30.49 -19.70
C LYS A 98 -12.94 -31.36 -19.53
N ASN A 99 -14.13 -30.84 -19.85
CA ASN A 99 -15.41 -31.60 -19.92
C ASN A 99 -15.74 -32.50 -18.69
N LEU A 100 -15.63 -32.00 -17.45
CA LEU A 100 -15.76 -32.85 -16.24
C LEU A 100 -16.95 -32.47 -15.31
N ASN A 101 -17.58 -33.51 -14.72
CA ASN A 101 -18.63 -33.46 -13.68
C ASN A 101 -18.00 -33.71 -12.30
N PHE A 102 -17.70 -32.69 -11.49
CA PHE A 102 -17.02 -32.93 -10.21
C PHE A 102 -17.18 -31.85 -9.13
N THR A 103 -17.52 -32.27 -7.91
CA THR A 103 -17.67 -31.39 -6.73
C THR A 103 -16.87 -31.82 -5.49
N GLU A 104 -16.41 -33.08 -5.37
CA GLU A 104 -15.99 -33.63 -4.06
C GLU A 104 -14.47 -33.66 -3.76
N TYR A 105 -13.56 -33.49 -4.73
CA TYR A 105 -12.10 -33.70 -4.46
C TYR A 105 -11.22 -32.49 -4.73
N LEU A 106 -11.75 -31.37 -5.24
CA LEU A 106 -10.97 -30.13 -5.32
C LEU A 106 -10.50 -29.66 -3.94
N ASP A 107 -11.27 -29.97 -2.88
CA ASP A 107 -10.90 -29.75 -1.46
C ASP A 107 -9.55 -30.37 -1.05
N SER A 108 -9.04 -31.35 -1.79
CA SER A 108 -7.75 -32.00 -1.52
C SER A 108 -6.57 -31.44 -2.32
N PHE A 109 -6.82 -30.56 -3.29
CA PHE A 109 -5.79 -29.98 -4.14
C PHE A 109 -5.10 -28.79 -3.45
N ASN A 110 -3.80 -28.92 -3.20
CA ASN A 110 -2.97 -27.87 -2.59
C ASN A 110 -2.07 -27.15 -3.62
N GLY A 111 -2.32 -27.33 -4.91
CA GLY A 111 -1.50 -26.74 -5.97
C GLY A 111 -1.64 -25.23 -6.11
N THR A 112 -0.80 -24.64 -6.95
CA THR A 112 -0.76 -23.19 -7.16
C THR A 112 -1.76 -22.73 -8.22
N SER A 113 -2.06 -23.53 -9.25
CA SER A 113 -2.90 -23.08 -10.37
C SER A 113 -3.85 -24.14 -10.93
N ILE A 114 -5.03 -23.70 -11.41
CA ILE A 114 -6.04 -24.52 -12.09
C ILE A 114 -6.46 -23.86 -13.41
N SER A 115 -6.53 -24.64 -14.50
CA SER A 115 -7.19 -24.27 -15.77
C SER A 115 -8.44 -25.13 -15.99
N LEU A 116 -9.59 -24.49 -16.20
CA LEU A 116 -10.88 -25.10 -16.48
C LEU A 116 -11.32 -24.78 -17.92
N ILE A 117 -11.47 -25.80 -18.77
CA ILE A 117 -11.82 -25.63 -20.18
C ILE A 117 -13.15 -26.36 -20.46
N ASP A 118 -14.10 -25.66 -21.10
CA ASP A 118 -15.39 -26.21 -21.54
C ASP A 118 -16.24 -26.83 -20.40
N CYS A 119 -16.32 -26.16 -19.25
CA CYS A 119 -17.13 -26.63 -18.12
C CYS A 119 -18.61 -26.20 -18.24
N THR A 120 -19.54 -27.09 -17.86
CA THR A 120 -20.98 -26.79 -17.74
C THR A 120 -21.35 -26.31 -16.33
N TYR A 121 -22.35 -25.43 -16.22
CA TYR A 121 -22.81 -24.80 -14.96
C TYR A 121 -23.10 -25.81 -13.82
N ASP A 122 -23.71 -26.95 -14.14
CA ASP A 122 -24.11 -27.96 -13.16
C ASP A 122 -22.94 -28.53 -12.32
N ASN A 123 -21.70 -28.33 -12.76
CA ASN A 123 -20.52 -28.99 -12.21
C ASN A 123 -19.66 -28.14 -11.25
N LEU A 124 -20.00 -26.86 -11.03
CA LEU A 124 -19.06 -25.91 -10.38
C LEU A 124 -19.51 -25.37 -9.01
N ASN A 125 -20.71 -25.73 -8.53
CA ASN A 125 -21.27 -25.25 -7.26
C ASN A 125 -20.55 -25.75 -5.99
N SER A 126 -19.31 -26.26 -6.07
CA SER A 126 -18.59 -26.79 -4.89
C SER A 126 -17.10 -26.48 -4.85
N ILE A 127 -16.60 -25.55 -5.68
CA ILE A 127 -15.20 -25.11 -5.56
C ILE A 127 -15.08 -24.14 -4.38
N LYS A 128 -14.55 -24.61 -3.25
CA LYS A 128 -14.20 -23.77 -2.07
C LYS A 128 -12.69 -23.55 -1.99
N HIS A 129 -12.09 -22.61 -2.73
CA HIS A 129 -10.63 -22.43 -2.64
C HIS A 129 -10.14 -20.99 -2.66
N ASN A 130 -9.85 -20.47 -1.46
CA ASN A 130 -9.40 -19.09 -1.20
C ASN A 130 -7.94 -18.76 -1.59
N LYS A 131 -7.16 -19.75 -2.07
CA LYS A 131 -5.68 -19.64 -2.18
C LYS A 131 -5.10 -19.97 -3.55
N ILE A 132 -5.92 -20.30 -4.54
CA ILE A 132 -5.48 -20.81 -5.84
C ILE A 132 -5.57 -19.72 -6.91
N TYR A 133 -4.65 -19.74 -7.88
CA TYR A 133 -4.72 -18.92 -9.09
C TYR A 133 -5.51 -19.65 -10.18
N LEU A 134 -6.61 -19.08 -10.67
CA LEU A 134 -7.30 -19.64 -11.83
C LEU A 134 -6.63 -19.09 -13.10
N THR A 135 -5.96 -19.97 -13.85
CA THR A 135 -5.18 -19.55 -15.02
C THR A 135 -6.05 -19.34 -16.25
N HIS A 136 -7.04 -20.21 -16.47
CA HIS A 136 -7.97 -20.11 -17.61
C HIS A 136 -9.35 -20.63 -17.23
N LEU A 137 -10.39 -19.88 -17.60
CA LEU A 137 -11.79 -20.32 -17.55
C LEU A 137 -12.53 -19.87 -18.82
N ASN A 138 -12.97 -20.83 -19.64
CA ASN A 138 -13.72 -20.56 -20.86
C ASN A 138 -15.07 -21.30 -20.85
N ILE A 139 -16.17 -20.55 -20.93
CA ILE A 139 -17.54 -21.08 -20.98
C ILE A 139 -18.15 -20.66 -22.32
N THR A 140 -18.53 -21.65 -23.13
CA THR A 140 -19.21 -21.44 -24.41
C THR A 140 -20.53 -22.21 -24.44
N ASN A 141 -21.54 -21.69 -25.15
CA ASN A 141 -22.83 -22.36 -25.41
C ASN A 141 -23.67 -22.77 -24.17
N LEU A 142 -23.87 -21.88 -23.19
CA LEU A 142 -24.89 -22.09 -22.16
C LEU A 142 -26.28 -22.18 -22.81
N LYS A 143 -26.95 -23.34 -22.71
CA LYS A 143 -28.21 -23.65 -23.44
C LYS A 143 -29.51 -23.22 -22.75
N THR A 144 -29.49 -22.41 -21.70
CA THR A 144 -30.71 -22.01 -20.97
C THR A 144 -31.10 -20.57 -21.31
N GLN A 145 -32.38 -20.19 -21.13
CA GLN A 145 -32.92 -18.87 -21.52
C GLN A 145 -32.88 -17.84 -20.36
N GLU A 146 -32.38 -18.22 -19.18
CA GLU A 146 -32.35 -17.42 -17.93
C GLU A 146 -30.91 -17.04 -17.52
N ILE A 147 -30.08 -16.67 -18.50
CA ILE A 147 -28.61 -16.74 -18.38
C ILE A 147 -28.01 -15.66 -17.47
N GLY A 148 -28.63 -14.49 -17.30
CA GLY A 148 -28.07 -13.40 -16.49
C GLY A 148 -27.83 -13.82 -15.03
N ASP A 149 -28.89 -14.30 -14.37
CA ASP A 149 -28.83 -14.75 -12.98
C ASP A 149 -27.94 -16.00 -12.82
N ILE A 150 -27.98 -16.92 -13.79
CA ILE A 150 -27.14 -18.13 -13.78
C ILE A 150 -25.67 -17.76 -13.91
N ALA A 151 -25.31 -16.86 -14.83
CA ALA A 151 -23.94 -16.41 -15.01
C ALA A 151 -23.45 -15.62 -13.78
N ILE A 152 -24.29 -14.76 -13.19
CA ILE A 152 -23.97 -14.04 -11.96
C ILE A 152 -23.76 -15.01 -10.79
N ASN A 153 -24.68 -15.97 -10.59
CA ASN A 153 -24.54 -16.99 -9.55
C ASN A 153 -23.34 -17.90 -9.79
N PHE A 154 -22.99 -18.15 -11.05
CA PHE A 154 -21.76 -18.84 -11.40
C PHE A 154 -20.53 -18.03 -10.97
N ILE A 155 -20.47 -16.75 -11.34
CA ILE A 155 -19.37 -15.84 -11.01
C ILE A 155 -19.18 -15.72 -9.50
N LYS A 156 -20.28 -15.69 -8.74
CA LYS A 156 -20.26 -15.71 -7.27
C LYS A 156 -19.45 -16.90 -6.72
N THR A 157 -19.49 -18.06 -7.37
CA THR A 157 -18.67 -19.22 -6.94
C THR A 157 -17.17 -19.03 -7.18
N LEU A 158 -16.77 -18.10 -8.07
CA LEU A 158 -15.36 -17.78 -8.35
C LEU A 158 -14.72 -16.85 -7.30
N ILE A 159 -15.51 -16.24 -6.40
CA ILE A 159 -15.02 -15.26 -5.40
C ILE A 159 -13.91 -15.84 -4.51
N GLY A 160 -13.80 -17.16 -4.38
CA GLY A 160 -12.69 -17.80 -3.68
C GLY A 160 -11.33 -17.63 -4.37
N PHE A 161 -11.22 -17.45 -5.68
CA PHE A 161 -9.90 -17.39 -6.31
C PHE A 161 -9.15 -16.09 -5.97
N LYS A 162 -7.83 -16.18 -5.72
CA LYS A 162 -7.00 -15.00 -5.40
C LYS A 162 -6.93 -14.01 -6.57
N SER A 163 -6.79 -14.54 -7.78
CA SER A 163 -6.84 -13.77 -9.03
C SER A 163 -7.17 -14.71 -10.19
N ILE A 164 -7.73 -14.17 -11.26
CA ILE A 164 -8.02 -14.89 -12.50
C ILE A 164 -7.22 -14.27 -13.63
N SER A 165 -6.34 -15.02 -14.29
CA SER A 165 -5.59 -14.43 -15.42
C SER A 165 -6.45 -14.31 -16.69
N TYR A 166 -7.37 -15.23 -16.92
CA TYR A 166 -8.24 -15.22 -18.09
C TYR A 166 -9.62 -15.79 -17.80
N PHE A 167 -10.67 -15.04 -18.13
CA PHE A 167 -12.06 -15.45 -17.98
C PHE A 167 -12.92 -15.06 -19.19
N SER A 168 -13.69 -16.01 -19.75
CA SER A 168 -14.48 -15.80 -20.97
C SER A 168 -15.91 -16.39 -20.91
N PHE A 169 -16.88 -15.59 -21.35
CA PHE A 169 -18.31 -15.88 -21.58
C PHE A 169 -18.77 -15.52 -23.00
N THR A 170 -17.87 -15.60 -23.96
CA THR A 170 -18.17 -15.15 -25.33
C THR A 170 -19.26 -16.01 -25.98
N PHE A 171 -20.08 -15.39 -26.85
CA PHE A 171 -21.14 -16.07 -27.62
C PHE A 171 -22.16 -16.87 -26.79
N SER A 172 -22.40 -16.44 -25.55
CA SER A 172 -23.26 -17.18 -24.62
C SER A 172 -24.71 -16.69 -24.58
N ASN A 173 -25.10 -15.73 -25.44
CA ASN A 173 -26.44 -15.12 -25.51
C ASN A 173 -26.92 -14.55 -24.15
N ILE A 174 -25.99 -14.05 -23.35
CA ILE A 174 -26.27 -13.51 -22.00
C ILE A 174 -27.09 -12.22 -22.11
N ILE A 175 -28.18 -12.15 -21.34
CA ILE A 175 -29.00 -10.95 -21.10
C ILE A 175 -28.81 -10.50 -19.64
N GLY A 176 -28.94 -9.20 -19.36
CA GLY A 176 -28.77 -8.63 -18.02
C GLY A 176 -28.03 -7.29 -18.05
N ASP A 177 -27.89 -6.65 -16.88
CA ASP A 177 -27.13 -5.41 -16.73
C ASP A 177 -25.66 -5.70 -16.41
N PHE A 178 -24.73 -5.18 -17.19
CA PHE A 178 -23.29 -5.35 -16.98
C PHE A 178 -22.80 -4.77 -15.64
N SER A 179 -23.53 -3.81 -15.06
CA SER A 179 -23.24 -3.26 -13.74
C SER A 179 -23.41 -4.32 -12.64
N GLU A 180 -24.31 -5.30 -12.83
CA GLU A 180 -24.46 -6.43 -11.90
C GLU A 180 -23.26 -7.37 -11.98
N PHE A 181 -22.76 -7.66 -13.19
CA PHE A 181 -21.50 -8.40 -13.39
C PHE A 181 -20.34 -7.67 -12.72
N THR A 182 -20.29 -6.34 -12.88
CA THR A 182 -19.28 -5.48 -12.24
C THR A 182 -19.32 -5.60 -10.72
N ALA A 183 -20.51 -5.54 -10.12
CA ALA A 183 -20.67 -5.62 -8.66
C ALA A 183 -20.18 -6.97 -8.10
N VAL A 184 -20.38 -8.07 -8.83
CA VAL A 184 -19.94 -9.41 -8.39
C VAL A 184 -18.44 -9.60 -8.61
N LEU A 185 -17.90 -9.09 -9.71
CA LEU A 185 -16.48 -9.21 -10.07
C LEU A 185 -15.56 -8.19 -9.40
N GLU A 186 -16.12 -7.18 -8.74
CA GLU A 186 -15.39 -6.01 -8.24
C GLU A 186 -14.25 -6.34 -7.27
N ASN A 187 -14.24 -7.55 -6.69
CA ASN A 187 -13.26 -7.98 -5.70
C ASN A 187 -12.35 -9.12 -6.18
N LEU A 188 -12.46 -9.47 -7.47
CA LEU A 188 -11.58 -10.42 -8.11
C LEU A 188 -10.58 -9.66 -8.99
N GLU A 189 -9.29 -9.88 -8.77
CA GLU A 189 -8.27 -9.39 -9.69
C GLU A 189 -8.33 -10.21 -10.98
N ILE A 190 -8.97 -9.66 -12.01
CA ILE A 190 -9.06 -10.29 -13.33
C ILE A 190 -8.10 -9.58 -14.29
N LYS A 191 -7.11 -10.31 -14.81
CA LYS A 191 -6.18 -9.74 -15.79
C LYS A 191 -6.84 -9.58 -17.16
N SER A 192 -7.64 -10.55 -17.59
CA SER A 192 -8.36 -10.54 -18.88
C SER A 192 -9.79 -11.07 -18.73
N PHE A 193 -10.77 -10.29 -19.19
CA PHE A 193 -12.19 -10.67 -19.15
C PHE A 193 -12.85 -10.49 -20.52
N GLU A 194 -13.45 -11.55 -21.04
CA GLU A 194 -14.12 -11.56 -22.35
C GLU A 194 -15.60 -11.92 -22.21
N ILE A 195 -16.50 -11.01 -22.59
CA ILE A 195 -17.95 -11.24 -22.61
C ILE A 195 -18.59 -10.68 -23.89
N ASN A 196 -17.78 -10.56 -24.94
CA ASN A 196 -18.22 -10.10 -26.25
C ASN A 196 -19.20 -11.06 -26.95
N ASN A 197 -20.00 -10.52 -27.87
CA ASN A 197 -21.07 -11.23 -28.60
C ASN A 197 -22.19 -11.75 -27.69
N ASN A 198 -22.76 -10.87 -26.87
CA ASN A 198 -23.89 -11.15 -25.99
C ASN A 198 -25.00 -10.08 -26.15
N GLN A 199 -25.96 -10.00 -25.23
CA GLN A 199 -27.11 -9.08 -25.27
C GLN A 199 -27.16 -8.15 -24.04
N LEU A 200 -26.03 -7.90 -23.39
CA LEU A 200 -25.96 -7.15 -22.14
C LEU A 200 -26.30 -5.68 -22.32
N VAL A 201 -27.05 -5.12 -21.37
CA VAL A 201 -27.36 -3.68 -21.23
C VAL A 201 -26.58 -3.10 -20.05
N GLY A 202 -26.77 -1.81 -19.77
CA GLY A 202 -26.12 -1.15 -18.62
C GLY A 202 -24.92 -0.31 -19.00
N THR A 203 -24.09 -0.01 -17.99
CA THR A 203 -22.94 0.91 -18.09
C THR A 203 -21.64 0.26 -17.66
N ILE A 204 -20.53 0.90 -17.97
CA ILE A 204 -19.19 0.49 -17.54
C ILE A 204 -18.56 1.61 -16.70
N ASN A 205 -17.98 1.26 -15.56
CA ASN A 205 -17.31 2.20 -14.66
C ASN A 205 -15.77 2.06 -14.74
N SER A 206 -15.05 2.92 -14.02
CA SER A 206 -13.58 2.97 -14.07
C SER A 206 -12.86 1.78 -13.41
N SER A 207 -13.56 0.90 -12.68
CA SER A 207 -12.90 -0.27 -12.07
C SER A 207 -12.35 -1.23 -13.13
N TRP A 208 -12.96 -1.26 -14.31
CA TRP A 208 -12.54 -2.04 -15.47
C TRP A 208 -11.29 -1.50 -16.19
N CYS A 209 -10.75 -0.34 -15.80
CA CYS A 209 -9.53 0.21 -16.40
C CYS A 209 -8.30 -0.66 -16.16
N ASN A 210 -8.31 -1.51 -15.12
CA ASN A 210 -7.21 -2.39 -14.74
C ASN A 210 -7.32 -3.81 -15.32
N THR A 211 -8.30 -4.07 -16.21
CA THR A 211 -8.55 -5.39 -16.81
C THR A 211 -8.51 -5.30 -18.33
N LEU A 212 -7.91 -6.28 -18.99
CA LEU A 212 -7.99 -6.41 -20.45
C LEU A 212 -9.39 -6.93 -20.83
N LEU A 213 -10.30 -6.00 -21.11
CA LEU A 213 -11.72 -6.26 -21.32
C LEU A 213 -12.08 -6.48 -22.80
N LYS A 214 -12.95 -7.43 -23.11
CA LYS A 214 -13.63 -7.54 -24.41
C LYS A 214 -15.13 -7.60 -24.22
N ILE A 215 -15.83 -6.52 -24.59
CA ILE A 215 -17.29 -6.35 -24.40
C ILE A 215 -18.02 -5.96 -25.69
N ASN A 216 -17.33 -5.98 -26.84
CA ASN A 216 -17.93 -5.67 -28.13
C ASN A 216 -19.11 -6.59 -28.47
N ASN A 217 -20.00 -6.10 -29.33
CA ASN A 217 -21.23 -6.76 -29.76
C ASN A 217 -22.15 -7.10 -28.58
N ASN A 218 -22.55 -6.06 -27.83
CA ASN A 218 -23.56 -6.09 -26.77
C ASN A 218 -24.59 -4.96 -26.99
N LYS A 219 -25.29 -4.49 -25.95
CA LYS A 219 -26.22 -3.34 -25.97
C LYS A 219 -25.87 -2.31 -24.89
N LEU A 220 -24.59 -2.18 -24.53
CA LEU A 220 -24.13 -1.28 -23.47
C LEU A 220 -24.27 0.19 -23.89
N SER A 221 -24.42 1.07 -22.89
CA SER A 221 -24.60 2.51 -23.07
C SER A 221 -23.99 3.30 -21.91
N GLY A 222 -24.22 4.61 -21.85
CA GLY A 222 -23.64 5.50 -20.82
C GLY A 222 -22.30 6.09 -21.22
N GLU A 223 -21.54 6.63 -20.26
CA GLU A 223 -20.21 7.18 -20.50
C GLU A 223 -19.14 6.10 -20.36
N LEU A 224 -18.20 6.05 -21.31
CA LEU A 224 -16.97 5.28 -21.16
C LEU A 224 -16.02 5.98 -20.17
N PRO A 225 -15.37 5.22 -19.26
CA PRO A 225 -14.30 5.72 -18.41
C PRO A 225 -13.15 6.36 -19.19
N SER A 226 -12.43 7.29 -18.53
CA SER A 226 -11.34 8.05 -19.14
C SER A 226 -10.22 7.16 -19.72
N CYS A 227 -9.95 6.01 -19.12
CA CYS A 227 -8.95 5.06 -19.60
C CYS A 227 -9.26 4.52 -21.01
N PHE A 228 -10.54 4.33 -21.36
CA PHE A 228 -10.95 3.89 -22.69
C PHE A 228 -11.10 5.06 -23.65
N THR A 229 -11.78 6.15 -23.22
CA THR A 229 -11.98 7.32 -24.08
C THR A 229 -10.69 8.05 -24.43
N CYS A 230 -9.69 8.03 -23.53
CA CYS A 230 -8.37 8.56 -23.82
C CYS A 230 -7.68 7.80 -24.96
N HIS A 231 -7.92 6.49 -25.06
CA HIS A 231 -7.35 5.60 -26.06
C HIS A 231 -8.32 5.25 -27.18
N ILE A 232 -9.28 6.14 -27.48
CA ILE A 232 -10.34 5.89 -28.48
C ILE A 232 -9.80 5.58 -29.88
N TYR A 233 -8.56 5.98 -30.20
CA TYR A 233 -7.95 5.71 -31.50
C TYR A 233 -7.32 4.31 -31.58
N SER A 234 -7.12 3.64 -30.45
CA SER A 234 -6.63 2.26 -30.36
C SER A 234 -7.57 1.31 -31.11
N ASP A 235 -6.99 0.44 -31.95
CA ASP A 235 -7.75 -0.60 -32.63
C ASP A 235 -8.37 -1.58 -31.63
N TYR A 236 -7.71 -1.82 -30.49
CA TYR A 236 -8.26 -2.62 -29.40
C TYR A 236 -9.51 -1.96 -28.81
N VAL A 237 -9.48 -0.66 -28.45
CA VAL A 237 -10.65 0.01 -27.87
C VAL A 237 -11.82 0.04 -28.87
N LYS A 238 -11.55 0.36 -30.14
CA LYS A 238 -12.60 0.35 -31.18
C LYS A 238 -13.21 -1.04 -31.39
N SER A 239 -12.38 -2.07 -31.55
CA SER A 239 -12.83 -3.41 -31.93
C SER A 239 -13.37 -4.23 -30.77
N MET A 240 -12.77 -4.11 -29.59
CA MET A 240 -13.07 -4.96 -28.43
C MET A 240 -13.99 -4.30 -27.40
N ILE A 241 -14.11 -2.97 -27.40
CA ILE A 241 -14.95 -2.24 -26.43
C ILE A 241 -16.17 -1.61 -27.12
N ILE A 242 -15.94 -0.76 -28.12
CA ILE A 242 -16.97 0.10 -28.72
C ILE A 242 -17.85 -0.65 -29.71
N THR A 243 -17.24 -1.44 -30.60
CA THR A 243 -17.97 -2.09 -31.71
C THR A 243 -19.20 -2.82 -31.21
N GLY A 244 -20.37 -2.50 -31.76
CA GLY A 244 -21.64 -3.12 -31.41
C GLY A 244 -22.33 -2.57 -30.15
N ASN A 245 -21.69 -1.67 -29.38
CA ASN A 245 -22.31 -0.96 -28.26
C ASN A 245 -22.72 0.49 -28.66
N LYS A 246 -23.29 1.25 -27.71
CA LYS A 246 -23.75 2.63 -27.94
C LYS A 246 -23.36 3.57 -26.78
N PHE A 247 -22.08 3.86 -26.60
CA PHE A 247 -21.65 4.79 -25.56
C PHE A 247 -21.84 6.26 -26.00
N THR A 248 -22.06 7.13 -25.03
CA THR A 248 -22.50 8.52 -25.23
C THR A 248 -21.36 9.49 -25.53
N ASN A 249 -20.14 9.17 -25.09
CA ASN A 249 -18.95 10.01 -25.19
C ASN A 249 -17.92 9.48 -26.23
N GLU A 250 -18.38 8.70 -27.21
CA GLU A 250 -17.56 8.27 -28.35
C GLU A 250 -17.44 9.37 -29.43
N ASN A 251 -18.45 10.24 -29.54
CA ASN A 251 -18.52 11.30 -30.54
C ASN A 251 -19.31 12.51 -30.01
N PRO A 252 -18.76 13.74 -30.00
CA PRO A 252 -17.41 14.11 -30.45
C PRO A 252 -16.32 13.54 -29.53
N ILE A 253 -15.22 13.09 -30.14
CA ILE A 253 -14.04 12.62 -29.41
C ILE A 253 -13.42 13.83 -28.68
N ALA A 254 -13.45 13.81 -27.35
CA ALA A 254 -12.75 14.79 -26.54
C ALA A 254 -11.23 14.54 -26.57
N ASP A 255 -10.43 15.62 -26.54
CA ASP A 255 -8.98 15.51 -26.38
C ASP A 255 -8.63 14.91 -25.00
N CYS A 256 -7.75 13.91 -24.97
CA CYS A 256 -7.44 13.19 -23.75
C CYS A 256 -6.64 14.03 -22.76
N LYS A 257 -7.24 14.54 -21.69
CA LYS A 257 -6.52 15.30 -20.64
C LYS A 257 -6.02 14.45 -19.47
N THR A 258 -6.37 13.16 -19.44
CA THR A 258 -6.18 12.29 -18.27
C THR A 258 -4.96 11.38 -18.35
N LEU A 259 -4.41 11.16 -19.55
CA LEU A 259 -3.15 10.41 -19.75
C LEU A 259 -1.98 11.14 -19.10
N LYS A 260 -1.37 10.48 -18.11
CA LYS A 260 -0.23 10.98 -17.33
C LYS A 260 0.82 9.87 -17.23
N PRO A 261 1.73 9.75 -18.20
CA PRO A 261 2.80 8.76 -18.18
C PRO A 261 4.05 9.26 -17.47
N ASN A 262 4.78 8.36 -16.82
CA ASN A 262 6.06 8.58 -16.17
C ASN A 262 7.00 7.41 -16.44
N LEU A 263 8.31 7.63 -16.27
CA LEU A 263 9.34 6.59 -16.40
C LEU A 263 10.14 6.41 -15.10
N PHE A 264 10.56 5.17 -14.86
CA PHE A 264 11.47 4.83 -13.77
C PHE A 264 12.39 3.70 -14.20
N TYR A 265 13.70 3.90 -14.05
CA TYR A 265 14.69 2.85 -14.27
C TYR A 265 15.14 2.23 -12.95
N ASN A 266 15.08 0.91 -12.87
CA ASN A 266 15.64 0.14 -11.76
C ASN A 266 16.97 -0.49 -12.19
N SER A 267 18.08 0.06 -11.68
CA SER A 267 19.43 -0.43 -11.98
C SER A 267 19.69 -1.85 -11.51
N THR A 268 19.02 -2.28 -10.43
CA THR A 268 19.18 -3.62 -9.86
C THR A 268 18.51 -4.69 -10.73
N SER A 269 17.29 -4.43 -11.22
CA SER A 269 16.57 -5.39 -12.08
C SER A 269 16.84 -5.20 -13.57
N ARG A 270 17.49 -4.10 -13.97
CA ARG A 270 17.72 -3.70 -15.37
C ARG A 270 16.41 -3.56 -16.16
N GLU A 271 15.42 -2.96 -15.52
CA GLU A 271 14.08 -2.76 -16.07
C GLU A 271 13.71 -1.27 -16.09
N LEU A 272 13.06 -0.86 -17.17
CA LEU A 272 12.49 0.47 -17.33
C LEU A 272 10.97 0.36 -17.25
N TYR A 273 10.39 0.98 -16.24
CA TYR A 273 8.97 0.98 -15.94
C TYR A 273 8.32 2.21 -16.56
N LEU A 274 7.28 2.01 -17.36
CA LEU A 274 6.36 3.03 -17.84
C LEU A 274 5.06 2.91 -17.05
N TYR A 275 4.83 3.87 -16.16
CA TYR A 275 3.73 3.82 -15.19
C TYR A 275 2.95 5.15 -15.19
N GLY A 276 1.75 5.12 -14.63
CA GLY A 276 0.92 6.32 -14.50
C GLY A 276 -0.58 6.05 -14.69
N LYS A 277 -1.28 7.04 -15.24
CA LYS A 277 -2.74 6.97 -15.46
C LYS A 277 -3.10 6.95 -16.93
N ASP A 278 -4.12 6.14 -17.25
CA ASP A 278 -4.72 6.02 -18.57
C ASP A 278 -3.66 5.72 -19.64
N LEU A 279 -2.75 4.77 -19.41
CA LEU A 279 -1.63 4.45 -20.32
C LEU A 279 -2.01 3.65 -21.56
N GLY A 280 -3.20 3.04 -21.57
CA GLY A 280 -3.67 2.17 -22.65
C GLY A 280 -3.54 0.68 -22.31
N PHE A 281 -3.88 -0.18 -23.27
CA PHE A 281 -4.16 -1.59 -23.01
C PHE A 281 -3.29 -2.58 -23.79
N ILE A 282 -2.60 -2.14 -24.84
CA ILE A 282 -1.79 -3.00 -25.70
C ILE A 282 -0.43 -2.35 -25.97
N SER A 283 0.63 -3.16 -25.96
CA SER A 283 2.01 -2.70 -26.21
C SER A 283 2.17 -2.05 -27.58
N ASP A 284 1.42 -2.49 -28.57
CA ASP A 284 1.49 -1.95 -29.94
C ASP A 284 1.11 -0.46 -30.01
N ASP A 285 0.32 0.04 -29.06
CA ASP A 285 -0.05 1.45 -28.99
C ASP A 285 1.03 2.35 -28.37
N ILE A 286 2.09 1.76 -27.83
CA ILE A 286 3.19 2.47 -27.19
C ILE A 286 4.41 2.32 -28.10
N LYS A 287 4.74 3.41 -28.81
CA LYS A 287 5.90 3.45 -29.70
C LYS A 287 7.08 4.14 -29.03
N ASN A 288 8.24 3.50 -29.11
CA ASN A 288 9.52 4.04 -28.74
C ASN A 288 10.60 3.44 -29.66
N ASP A 289 11.60 4.23 -30.03
CA ASP A 289 12.63 3.82 -31.00
C ASP A 289 13.64 2.81 -30.44
N LYS A 290 13.81 2.74 -29.11
CA LYS A 290 14.85 1.96 -28.44
C LYS A 290 14.32 0.75 -27.67
N TYR A 291 13.17 0.88 -27.03
CA TYR A 291 12.67 -0.08 -26.05
C TYR A 291 11.23 -0.50 -26.37
N THR A 292 10.96 -1.79 -26.24
CA THR A 292 9.61 -2.35 -26.34
C THR A 292 9.02 -2.48 -24.94
N PHE A 293 7.88 -1.83 -24.72
CA PHE A 293 7.17 -1.83 -23.43
C PHE A 293 6.10 -2.92 -23.41
N ASN A 294 6.29 -3.95 -22.60
CA ASN A 294 5.35 -5.06 -22.45
C ASN A 294 4.29 -4.75 -21.39
N LEU A 295 3.04 -5.08 -21.67
CA LEU A 295 1.93 -4.86 -20.73
C LEU A 295 2.12 -5.71 -19.46
N GLU A 296 2.12 -5.05 -18.30
CA GLU A 296 2.08 -5.71 -17.00
C GLU A 296 0.71 -5.49 -16.31
N LYS A 297 0.21 -4.25 -16.32
CA LYS A 297 -1.12 -3.89 -15.81
C LYS A 297 -1.87 -2.98 -16.79
N PRO A 298 -3.07 -3.36 -17.27
CA PRO A 298 -3.89 -2.52 -18.13
C PRO A 298 -4.04 -1.09 -17.60
N SER A 299 -3.83 -0.13 -18.49
CA SER A 299 -3.95 1.31 -18.26
C SER A 299 -3.06 1.92 -17.17
N LYS A 300 -2.15 1.14 -16.55
CA LYS A 300 -1.35 1.55 -15.39
C LYS A 300 0.14 1.27 -15.50
N LEU A 301 0.55 0.13 -16.08
CA LEU A 301 1.94 -0.30 -16.04
C LEU A 301 2.38 -1.12 -17.25
N PHE A 302 3.50 -0.70 -17.83
CA PHE A 302 4.25 -1.44 -18.83
C PHE A 302 5.74 -1.51 -18.44
N ILE A 303 6.42 -2.57 -18.84
CA ILE A 303 7.82 -2.83 -18.47
C ILE A 303 8.64 -3.15 -19.72
N ALA A 304 9.78 -2.47 -19.87
CA ALA A 304 10.84 -2.86 -20.78
C ALA A 304 11.97 -3.52 -19.98
N THR A 305 12.34 -4.74 -20.35
CA THR A 305 13.37 -5.53 -19.67
C THR A 305 14.70 -5.45 -20.42
N ASN A 306 15.80 -5.92 -19.79
CA ASN A 306 17.15 -5.94 -20.37
C ASN A 306 17.70 -4.55 -20.74
N VAL A 307 17.34 -3.52 -19.98
CA VAL A 307 17.78 -2.14 -20.21
C VAL A 307 19.13 -1.89 -19.52
N ASN A 308 20.15 -1.58 -20.31
CA ASN A 308 21.46 -1.18 -19.81
C ASN A 308 21.46 0.30 -19.43
N GLU A 309 21.94 0.61 -18.23
CA GLU A 309 22.05 2.00 -17.74
C GLU A 309 22.96 2.87 -18.64
N SER A 310 24.02 2.31 -19.22
CA SER A 310 24.93 3.01 -20.13
C SER A 310 24.28 3.49 -21.43
N ASP A 311 23.23 2.80 -21.88
CA ASP A 311 22.58 3.06 -23.17
C ASP A 311 21.31 3.93 -23.03
N LEU A 312 20.92 4.19 -21.78
CA LEU A 312 19.69 4.87 -21.40
C LEU A 312 19.85 6.40 -21.58
N PRO A 313 19.15 7.02 -22.53
CA PRO A 313 19.22 8.47 -22.71
C PRO A 313 18.49 9.16 -21.55
N LYS A 314 18.91 10.39 -21.20
CA LYS A 314 18.30 11.17 -20.11
C LYS A 314 16.78 11.36 -20.25
N TYR A 315 16.31 11.51 -21.49
CA TYR A 315 14.89 11.59 -21.83
C TYR A 315 14.56 10.57 -22.92
N LEU A 316 13.36 9.98 -22.86
CA LEU A 316 12.80 9.12 -23.89
C LEU A 316 11.50 9.71 -24.42
N ASN A 317 11.39 9.78 -25.75
CA ASN A 317 10.12 10.09 -26.39
C ASN A 317 9.27 8.82 -26.47
N ILE A 318 8.04 8.91 -25.98
CA ILE A 318 7.06 7.82 -26.00
C ILE A 318 5.78 8.34 -26.64
N THR A 319 5.37 7.66 -27.71
CA THR A 319 4.16 7.98 -28.45
C THR A 319 3.07 6.97 -28.12
N PHE A 320 1.94 7.46 -27.62
CA PHE A 320 0.72 6.71 -27.38
C PHE A 320 -0.21 6.88 -28.58
N SER A 321 -0.14 5.97 -29.57
CA SER A 321 -0.95 6.06 -30.79
C SER A 321 -2.44 5.96 -30.51
N GLY A 322 -2.84 5.20 -29.49
CA GLY A 322 -4.22 5.10 -29.03
C GLY A 322 -4.81 6.43 -28.58
N ALA A 323 -3.98 7.33 -28.04
CA ALA A 323 -4.36 8.66 -27.57
C ALA A 323 -3.94 9.81 -28.50
N LYS A 324 -3.16 9.52 -29.55
CA LYS A 324 -2.46 10.51 -30.40
C LYS A 324 -1.67 11.54 -29.58
N LYS A 325 -0.97 11.06 -28.54
CA LYS A 325 -0.13 11.90 -27.69
C LYS A 325 1.31 11.41 -27.71
N GLU A 326 2.23 12.36 -27.62
CA GLU A 326 3.66 12.10 -27.48
C GLU A 326 4.16 12.82 -26.23
N PHE A 327 4.99 12.13 -25.45
CA PHE A 327 5.60 12.66 -24.24
C PHE A 327 7.11 12.46 -24.31
N SER A 328 7.86 13.45 -23.85
CA SER A 328 9.29 13.29 -23.55
C SER A 328 9.43 13.12 -22.04
N LEU A 329 9.84 11.93 -21.61
CA LEU A 329 9.85 11.51 -20.20
C LEU A 329 11.28 11.29 -19.72
N SER A 330 11.61 11.77 -18.53
CA SER A 330 12.93 11.53 -17.94
C SER A 330 13.11 10.07 -17.53
N THR A 331 14.20 9.43 -17.96
CA THR A 331 14.59 8.09 -17.49
C THR A 331 15.37 8.13 -16.18
N THR A 332 15.92 9.30 -15.86
CA THR A 332 16.78 9.52 -14.71
C THR A 332 16.03 10.24 -13.61
N LYS A 333 16.49 10.01 -12.40
CA LYS A 333 16.03 10.70 -11.20
C LYS A 333 16.47 12.16 -11.25
N ILE A 334 15.55 13.09 -11.51
CA ILE A 334 15.86 14.52 -11.47
C ILE A 334 14.96 15.18 -10.44
N ALA A 335 15.54 15.60 -9.32
CA ALA A 335 14.80 16.36 -8.32
C ALA A 335 14.29 17.69 -8.93
N PRO A 336 13.09 18.16 -8.55
CA PRO A 336 12.58 19.44 -8.99
C PRO A 336 13.49 20.58 -8.49
N ILE A 337 13.86 21.51 -9.36
CA ILE A 337 14.74 22.64 -9.03
C ILE A 337 13.92 23.93 -9.09
N VAL A 338 13.67 24.56 -7.95
CA VAL A 338 12.95 25.85 -7.84
C VAL A 338 13.88 27.04 -8.02
N SER A 339 13.77 27.75 -9.13
CA SER A 339 14.55 28.98 -9.38
C SER A 339 14.03 30.20 -8.61
N SER A 340 12.72 30.33 -8.41
CA SER A 340 12.15 31.46 -7.68
C SER A 340 10.81 31.14 -7.03
N ILE A 341 10.48 31.90 -5.98
CA ILE A 341 9.22 31.85 -5.26
C ILE A 341 8.59 33.24 -5.30
N THR A 342 7.35 33.33 -5.77
CA THR A 342 6.58 34.58 -5.82
C THR A 342 5.31 34.42 -4.99
N ILE A 343 5.10 35.33 -4.05
CA ILE A 343 3.90 35.38 -3.21
C ILE A 343 2.98 36.47 -3.77
N SER A 344 1.73 36.12 -4.06
CA SER A 344 0.69 37.07 -4.48
C SER A 344 -0.33 37.25 -3.36
N GLU A 345 -0.30 38.40 -2.70
CA GLU A 345 -1.32 38.79 -1.70
C GLU A 345 -2.69 39.02 -2.33
N ILE A 346 -2.75 39.36 -3.62
CA ILE A 346 -4.02 39.61 -4.34
C ILE A 346 -4.73 38.30 -4.68
N LEU A 347 -3.96 37.27 -5.06
CA LEU A 347 -4.50 35.98 -5.48
C LEU A 347 -4.54 34.95 -4.34
N ASP A 348 -4.08 35.31 -3.14
CA ASP A 348 -3.92 34.38 -2.01
C ASP A 348 -3.18 33.11 -2.46
N SER A 349 -2.03 33.27 -3.12
CA SER A 349 -1.32 32.13 -3.72
C SER A 349 0.19 32.29 -3.72
N ILE A 350 0.89 31.16 -3.68
CA ILE A 350 2.34 31.07 -3.86
C ILE A 350 2.61 30.35 -5.17
N THR A 351 3.47 30.94 -5.99
CA THR A 351 3.93 30.37 -7.27
C THR A 351 5.42 30.05 -7.16
N PHE A 352 5.77 28.80 -7.38
CA PHE A 352 7.12 28.29 -7.49
C PHE A 352 7.46 28.16 -8.97
N THR A 353 8.55 28.79 -9.41
CA THR A 353 9.08 28.65 -10.77
C THR A 353 10.37 27.85 -10.74
N GLY A 354 10.67 27.07 -11.76
CA GLY A 354 11.80 26.15 -11.72
C GLY A 354 11.95 25.27 -12.96
N THR A 355 12.83 24.29 -12.85
CA THR A 355 13.02 23.21 -13.84
C THR A 355 12.68 21.85 -13.23
N ASN A 356 12.18 20.91 -14.03
CA ASN A 356 11.70 19.59 -13.61
C ASN A 356 10.57 19.63 -12.55
N LEU A 357 9.82 20.73 -12.45
CA LEU A 357 8.69 20.84 -11.50
C LEU A 357 7.49 19.97 -11.89
N ASN A 358 7.43 19.48 -13.12
CA ASN A 358 6.33 18.66 -13.64
C ASN A 358 6.79 17.31 -14.22
N ASP A 359 8.01 16.85 -13.89
CA ASP A 359 8.56 15.58 -14.39
C ASP A 359 9.22 14.80 -13.23
N PRO A 360 8.44 14.04 -12.43
CA PRO A 360 6.98 13.85 -12.49
C PRO A 360 6.19 15.06 -11.93
N PRO A 361 4.87 15.17 -12.15
CA PRO A 361 4.03 16.23 -11.57
C PRO A 361 4.14 16.31 -10.04
N PRO A 362 3.98 17.51 -9.46
CA PRO A 362 3.94 17.65 -8.01
C PRO A 362 2.60 17.11 -7.51
N ILE A 363 2.64 16.23 -6.50
CA ILE A 363 1.45 15.71 -5.82
C ILE A 363 1.11 16.52 -4.57
N SER A 364 2.10 17.18 -3.99
CA SER A 364 1.90 18.04 -2.84
C SER A 364 3.01 19.07 -2.68
N ILE A 365 2.65 20.20 -2.05
CA ILE A 365 3.60 21.17 -1.51
C ILE A 365 3.33 21.26 -0.01
N LEU A 366 4.32 20.95 0.81
CA LEU A 366 4.32 21.23 2.24
C LEU A 366 4.93 22.62 2.47
N ILE A 367 4.22 23.51 3.17
CA ILE A 367 4.71 24.82 3.61
C ILE A 367 4.62 24.85 5.14
N GLY A 368 5.77 24.81 5.81
CA GLY A 368 5.85 24.43 7.22
C GLY A 368 5.24 23.04 7.40
N ASP A 369 4.20 22.95 8.23
CA ASP A 369 3.45 21.70 8.46
C ASP A 369 2.20 21.56 7.56
N LYS A 370 1.90 22.55 6.71
CA LYS A 370 0.66 22.58 5.89
C LYS A 370 0.86 21.90 4.55
N ASN A 371 0.03 20.89 4.24
CA ASN A 371 0.05 20.18 2.97
C ASN A 371 -0.98 20.73 1.96
N TYR A 372 -0.50 21.14 0.78
CA TYR A 372 -1.31 21.66 -0.32
C TYR A 372 -1.32 20.66 -1.49
N THR A 373 -2.50 20.10 -1.78
CA THR A 373 -2.73 19.15 -2.88
C THR A 373 -3.47 19.78 -4.07
N ASP A 374 -4.17 20.90 -3.85
CA ASP A 374 -4.81 21.68 -4.92
C ASP A 374 -3.77 22.53 -5.65
N LEU A 375 -3.05 21.88 -6.56
CA LEU A 375 -1.93 22.47 -7.30
C LEU A 375 -2.34 22.80 -8.73
N ASN A 376 -2.00 24.00 -9.18
CA ASN A 376 -2.03 24.38 -10.59
C ASN A 376 -0.60 24.42 -11.10
N PHE A 377 -0.26 23.65 -12.13
CA PHE A 377 1.12 23.56 -12.61
C PHE A 377 1.22 23.53 -14.14
N ASN A 378 2.39 23.95 -14.61
CA ASN A 378 2.87 23.77 -15.97
C ASN A 378 4.32 23.24 -15.91
N PHE A 379 4.97 23.07 -17.07
CA PHE A 379 6.32 22.49 -17.13
C PHE A 379 7.37 23.18 -16.24
N ASN A 380 7.23 24.50 -16.03
CA ASN A 380 8.21 25.32 -15.32
C ASN A 380 7.67 25.98 -14.04
N GLN A 381 6.41 25.75 -13.67
CA GLN A 381 5.76 26.43 -12.56
C GLN A 381 4.76 25.53 -11.84
N VAL A 382 4.70 25.63 -10.52
CA VAL A 382 3.62 25.08 -9.69
C VAL A 382 3.10 26.18 -8.76
N GLN A 383 1.78 26.27 -8.61
CA GLN A 383 1.09 27.26 -7.81
C GLN A 383 0.12 26.56 -6.85
N CYS A 384 0.12 26.99 -5.60
CA CYS A 384 -0.87 26.59 -4.59
C CYS A 384 -1.60 27.82 -4.05
N LYS A 385 -2.91 27.68 -3.77
CA LYS A 385 -3.66 28.69 -3.04
C LYS A 385 -3.37 28.57 -1.54
N ILE A 386 -3.06 29.68 -0.89
CA ILE A 386 -2.78 29.76 0.54
C ILE A 386 -3.88 30.56 1.25
N GLN A 387 -4.32 30.13 2.42
CA GLN A 387 -5.03 31.03 3.34
C GLN A 387 -3.99 31.91 4.04
N ARG A 388 -4.31 33.19 4.29
CA ARG A 388 -3.45 34.18 4.99
C ARG A 388 -2.55 33.52 6.03
N LEU A 389 -1.24 33.57 5.79
CA LEU A 389 -0.23 32.96 6.65
C LEU A 389 -0.09 33.82 7.93
N SER A 390 -0.38 33.23 9.09
CA SER A 390 -0.07 33.80 10.41
C SER A 390 1.04 32.95 11.00
N TYR A 391 2.29 33.41 10.92
CA TYR A 391 3.43 32.75 11.56
C TYR A 391 4.24 33.79 12.33
N ASP A 392 4.67 33.41 13.54
CA ASP A 392 5.65 34.14 14.36
C ASP A 392 7.10 33.87 13.92
N ASP A 393 7.31 32.91 13.00
CA ASP A 393 8.64 32.54 12.50
C ASP A 393 9.00 33.34 11.24
N ASP A 394 10.19 33.95 11.25
CA ASP A 394 10.74 34.69 10.11
C ASP A 394 10.96 33.77 8.88
N PHE A 395 11.15 32.46 9.08
CA PHE A 395 11.47 31.48 8.02
C PHE A 395 10.50 30.30 7.99
N VAL A 396 10.25 29.76 6.79
CA VAL A 396 9.37 28.62 6.52
C VAL A 396 10.08 27.59 5.65
N ILE A 397 9.88 26.31 5.97
CA ILE A 397 10.34 25.17 5.18
C ILE A 397 9.28 24.86 4.12
N VAL A 398 9.65 24.91 2.83
CA VAL A 398 8.80 24.45 1.74
C VAL A 398 9.34 23.17 1.16
N LYS A 399 8.55 22.09 1.19
CA LYS A 399 8.90 20.80 0.57
C LYS A 399 7.95 20.51 -0.58
N ILE A 400 8.44 20.57 -1.82
CA ILE A 400 7.69 20.16 -3.00
C ILE A 400 7.90 18.66 -3.20
N ILE A 401 6.81 17.88 -3.25
CA ILE A 401 6.83 16.43 -3.45
C ILE A 401 6.34 16.13 -4.86
N ASN A 402 7.22 15.56 -5.68
CA ASN A 402 6.94 15.14 -7.05
C ASN A 402 6.92 13.62 -7.10
N GLY A 403 5.94 13.02 -7.79
CA GLY A 403 5.85 11.57 -7.89
C GLY A 403 4.44 11.00 -7.84
N ASP A 404 4.32 9.70 -7.58
CA ASP A 404 3.08 8.98 -7.29
C ASP A 404 3.34 7.83 -6.29
N ASP A 405 2.44 6.84 -6.18
CA ASP A 405 2.57 5.72 -5.24
C ASP A 405 3.75 4.80 -5.55
N PHE A 406 4.21 4.75 -6.80
CA PHE A 406 5.36 3.94 -7.18
C PHE A 406 6.66 4.66 -6.83
N TYR A 407 6.67 5.99 -6.89
CA TYR A 407 7.92 6.73 -6.86
C TYR A 407 7.78 8.20 -6.45
N LYS A 408 8.48 8.64 -5.38
CA LYS A 408 8.43 10.02 -4.85
C LYS A 408 9.81 10.64 -4.69
N PHE A 409 9.89 11.93 -4.97
CA PHE A 409 11.03 12.80 -4.70
C PHE A 409 10.57 14.02 -3.94
N SER A 410 11.50 14.70 -3.28
CA SER A 410 11.19 16.00 -2.72
C SER A 410 12.34 16.98 -2.82
N THR A 411 12.01 18.24 -3.07
CA THR A 411 12.94 19.36 -2.88
C THR A 411 12.48 20.18 -1.70
N THR A 412 13.36 20.33 -0.71
CA THR A 412 13.15 21.15 0.47
C THR A 412 13.87 22.49 0.29
N ILE A 413 13.15 23.58 0.57
CA ILE A 413 13.60 24.97 0.41
C ILE A 413 13.34 25.69 1.73
N TYR A 414 14.32 26.46 2.20
CA TYR A 414 14.15 27.38 3.33
C TYR A 414 13.91 28.78 2.78
N THR A 415 12.78 29.40 3.09
CA THR A 415 12.37 30.71 2.53
C THR A 415 11.72 31.60 3.60
N TYR A 416 11.75 32.92 3.41
CA TYR A 416 11.04 33.88 4.27
C TYR A 416 9.60 34.11 3.77
N ILE A 417 8.69 34.46 4.68
CA ILE A 417 7.32 34.83 4.33
C ILE A 417 7.31 36.28 3.80
N ASN A 418 6.47 36.55 2.79
CA ASN A 418 6.25 37.87 2.17
C ASN A 418 7.41 38.49 1.36
N GLN A 419 8.38 37.70 0.90
CA GLN A 419 9.42 38.17 -0.02
C GLN A 419 9.51 37.29 -1.27
N SER A 420 9.62 37.94 -2.44
CA SER A 420 9.97 37.24 -3.68
C SER A 420 11.47 36.93 -3.67
N ILE A 421 11.82 35.64 -3.69
CA ILE A 421 13.20 35.19 -3.51
C ILE A 421 13.71 34.52 -4.78
N GLN A 422 14.93 34.87 -5.18
CA GLN A 422 15.71 34.13 -6.17
C GLN A 422 16.54 33.07 -5.45
N VAL A 423 16.36 31.81 -5.81
CA VAL A 423 17.12 30.69 -5.23
C VAL A 423 18.41 30.55 -6.01
N ASP A 424 19.55 30.89 -5.39
CA ASP A 424 20.87 30.71 -6.01
C ASP A 424 21.45 29.36 -5.59
N TYR A 425 21.64 28.49 -6.58
CA TYR A 425 22.11 27.13 -6.38
C TYR A 425 23.63 27.08 -6.35
N CYS A 426 24.21 26.34 -5.39
CA CYS A 426 25.65 26.07 -5.41
C CYS A 426 26.04 25.40 -6.74
N SER A 427 26.92 26.04 -7.50
CA SER A 427 27.14 25.69 -8.91
C SER A 427 27.82 24.34 -9.16
N LYS A 428 28.26 23.59 -8.14
CA LYS A 428 28.92 22.28 -8.33
C LYS A 428 28.57 21.28 -7.21
N VAL A 429 27.98 20.16 -7.61
CA VAL A 429 27.32 19.09 -6.82
C VAL A 429 28.29 18.34 -5.89
N CYS A 430 27.94 18.22 -4.60
CA CYS A 430 28.55 17.26 -3.67
C CYS A 430 27.88 15.89 -3.85
N LYS A 431 28.55 14.93 -4.52
CA LYS A 431 27.96 13.67 -5.02
C LYS A 431 27.54 12.61 -3.95
N LYS A 432 27.40 12.94 -2.66
CA LYS A 432 27.12 11.90 -1.63
C LYS A 432 26.19 12.25 -0.47
N LEU A 433 25.27 13.19 -0.65
CA LEU A 433 24.14 13.35 0.28
C LEU A 433 22.84 13.31 -0.53
N ASP A 434 22.10 12.22 -0.37
CA ASP A 434 20.79 11.98 -0.97
C ASP A 434 19.68 12.98 -0.51
N ASP A 435 20.02 14.06 0.20
CA ASP A 435 19.06 15.13 0.56
C ASP A 435 19.73 16.51 0.82
N GLY A 436 20.97 16.73 0.34
CA GLY A 436 21.77 17.91 0.74
C GLY A 436 21.93 18.98 -0.34
N VAL A 437 20.94 19.83 -0.58
CA VAL A 437 21.11 21.07 -1.39
C VAL A 437 21.57 22.21 -0.47
N CYS A 438 22.78 22.74 -0.69
CA CYS A 438 23.25 23.95 -0.02
C CYS A 438 22.72 25.20 -0.77
N ILE A 439 21.99 26.06 -0.06
CA ILE A 439 21.29 27.23 -0.62
C ILE A 439 22.01 28.51 -0.16
N LYS A 440 22.34 29.42 -1.08
CA LYS A 440 22.73 30.80 -0.74
C LYS A 440 21.48 31.69 -0.73
N ILE A 441 21.20 32.33 0.40
CA ILE A 441 20.24 33.44 0.48
C ILE A 441 21.05 34.74 0.48
N LYS A 442 20.77 35.67 -0.44
CA LYS A 442 21.62 36.85 -0.67
C LYS A 442 21.57 37.91 0.45
N GLU A 443 20.67 37.78 1.44
CA GLU A 443 20.38 38.85 2.40
C GLU A 443 20.24 38.35 3.85
N TYR A 444 21.28 37.72 4.42
CA TYR A 444 21.73 37.97 5.81
C TYR A 444 22.93 37.07 6.16
N CYS A 445 24.11 37.69 6.36
CA CYS A 445 25.18 37.12 7.18
C CYS A 445 25.18 37.93 8.47
N GLY A 446 24.33 37.60 9.45
CA GLY A 446 24.14 38.46 10.62
C GLY A 446 23.60 37.70 11.81
N GLY A 447 24.49 37.26 12.69
CA GLY A 447 24.13 36.64 13.96
C GLY A 447 25.36 36.40 14.84
N GLY A 448 25.84 37.45 15.51
CA GLY A 448 26.71 37.36 16.69
C GLY A 448 28.22 37.47 16.43
N ASN A 449 28.77 38.65 16.71
CA ASN A 449 30.19 38.88 17.06
C ASN A 449 31.29 38.37 16.11
N ILE A 450 31.23 38.74 14.82
CA ILE A 450 32.46 38.87 14.02
C ILE A 450 32.50 40.28 13.45
N ILE A 451 33.42 41.06 14.00
CA ILE A 451 33.80 42.39 13.56
C ILE A 451 34.64 42.22 12.28
N SER A 452 34.38 43.09 11.31
CA SER A 452 35.15 43.40 10.10
C SER A 452 34.66 42.77 8.79
N ASN A 453 34.33 43.71 7.89
CA ASN A 453 33.99 43.55 6.49
C ASN A 453 35.06 42.73 5.74
N SER A 454 34.87 41.42 5.66
CA SER A 454 35.50 40.58 4.63
C SER A 454 34.91 39.18 4.65
N CYS A 455 33.76 38.97 3.98
CA CYS A 455 33.33 37.63 3.56
C CYS A 455 34.14 37.13 2.35
N THR A 456 35.45 37.42 2.28
CA THR A 456 36.32 37.05 1.16
C THR A 456 37.35 35.98 1.50
N SER A 457 37.38 35.46 2.73
CA SER A 457 38.31 34.38 3.06
C SER A 457 37.86 33.53 4.25
N SER A 458 36.76 32.82 4.07
CA SER A 458 36.63 31.47 4.64
C SER A 458 35.67 30.69 3.76
N THR A 459 36.27 30.03 2.78
CA THR A 459 35.73 28.90 2.02
C THR A 459 35.20 27.83 2.97
N ALA A 460 34.00 28.04 3.53
CA ALA A 460 33.20 27.00 4.17
C ALA A 460 32.46 26.25 3.07
N GLY A 461 33.18 25.31 2.44
CA GLY A 461 32.70 24.48 1.34
C GLY A 461 33.83 24.01 0.43
N GLY A 462 34.89 23.43 0.99
CA GLY A 462 35.93 22.73 0.21
C GLY A 462 35.51 21.29 -0.09
N CYS A 463 35.69 20.83 -1.34
CA CYS A 463 35.57 19.42 -1.69
C CYS A 463 36.79 18.63 -1.19
N ASN A 464 36.58 17.49 -0.54
CA ASN A 464 37.65 16.57 -0.17
C ASN A 464 37.95 15.66 -1.39
N CYS A 465 39.08 15.87 -2.09
CA CYS A 465 39.45 15.10 -3.28
C CYS A 465 39.90 13.69 -2.87
N SER A 466 39.32 12.64 -3.48
CA SER A 466 39.89 11.30 -3.38
C SER A 466 41.22 11.22 -4.13
N ASN A 467 42.12 10.36 -3.62
CA ASN A 467 43.59 10.37 -3.73
C ASN A 467 44.29 10.67 -5.06
N ASP A 468 43.63 10.69 -6.21
CA ASP A 468 44.31 10.83 -7.51
C ASP A 468 44.09 12.18 -8.21
N PHE A 469 43.30 13.09 -7.63
CA PHE A 469 43.00 14.41 -8.21
C PHE A 469 43.45 15.56 -7.30
N GLN A 470 44.16 16.55 -7.85
CA GLN A 470 44.71 17.68 -7.10
C GLN A 470 44.18 19.06 -7.59
N ASN A 471 44.42 20.08 -6.74
CA ASN A 471 43.94 21.47 -6.75
C ASN A 471 42.52 21.71 -6.19
N SER A 472 42.14 22.98 -5.98
CA SER A 472 40.88 23.40 -5.34
C SER A 472 39.60 22.96 -6.05
N PHE A 473 39.72 22.31 -7.22
CA PHE A 473 38.61 21.79 -8.02
C PHE A 473 38.80 20.32 -8.46
N CYS A 474 39.81 19.61 -7.92
CA CYS A 474 40.11 18.19 -8.19
C CYS A 474 40.11 17.82 -9.71
N SER A 475 40.80 18.59 -10.57
CA SER A 475 40.72 18.41 -12.04
C SER A 475 42.03 17.99 -12.74
N TYR A 476 43.10 17.68 -12.02
CA TYR A 476 44.40 17.28 -12.57
C TYR A 476 44.82 15.87 -12.11
N ILE A 477 45.32 15.03 -13.03
CA ILE A 477 45.95 13.72 -12.74
C ILE A 477 47.46 13.83 -13.06
N PRO A 478 48.36 13.74 -12.06
CA PRO A 478 49.81 13.79 -12.29
C PRO A 478 50.36 12.51 -12.95
N CYS A 479 51.29 12.63 -13.90
CA CYS A 479 52.01 11.47 -14.45
C CYS A 479 53.14 11.01 -13.51
N PRO A 480 53.52 9.72 -13.53
CA PRO A 480 54.65 9.19 -12.76
C PRO A 480 55.94 9.95 -13.07
N MET A 481 56.56 10.57 -12.06
CA MET A 481 57.82 11.34 -12.18
C MET A 481 57.83 12.38 -13.32
N ASP A 482 56.66 12.93 -13.67
CA ASP A 482 56.48 13.82 -14.84
C ASP A 482 57.08 13.25 -16.14
N CYS A 483 57.07 11.92 -16.29
CA CYS A 483 57.65 11.19 -17.43
C CYS A 483 59.14 11.45 -17.67
N ASN A 484 59.89 11.77 -16.60
CA ASN A 484 61.29 12.19 -16.67
C ASN A 484 61.50 13.30 -17.72
N SER A 485 60.57 14.26 -17.78
CA SER A 485 60.58 15.40 -18.70
C SER A 485 61.86 16.24 -18.56
N GLU A 486 62.38 16.41 -17.35
CA GLU A 486 63.66 17.11 -17.08
C GLU A 486 64.84 16.46 -17.80
N SER A 487 64.79 15.14 -18.04
CA SER A 487 65.84 14.35 -18.71
C SER A 487 65.63 14.21 -20.22
N ASN A 488 64.56 14.80 -20.78
CA ASN A 488 64.09 14.55 -22.14
C ASN A 488 63.93 13.05 -22.47
N GLN A 489 63.25 12.29 -21.60
CA GLN A 489 63.02 10.84 -21.79
C GLN A 489 61.56 10.50 -22.16
N GLY A 490 60.60 11.38 -21.86
CA GLY A 490 59.19 11.22 -22.23
C GLY A 490 58.34 12.48 -22.07
N ILE A 491 57.06 12.40 -22.47
CA ILE A 491 56.07 13.51 -22.44
C ILE A 491 54.80 13.05 -21.67
N CYS A 492 54.30 13.89 -20.75
CA CYS A 492 53.11 13.60 -19.92
C CYS A 492 51.79 14.08 -20.54
N ASN A 493 50.75 13.24 -20.49
CA ASN A 493 49.35 13.63 -20.75
C ASN A 493 48.56 13.80 -19.44
N TYR A 494 48.39 15.04 -18.98
CA TYR A 494 47.71 15.39 -17.72
C TYR A 494 46.19 15.14 -17.67
N GLN A 495 45.56 14.76 -18.79
CA GLN A 495 44.15 14.34 -18.81
C GLN A 495 44.00 12.85 -18.48
N THR A 496 45.05 12.05 -18.69
CA THR A 496 45.03 10.60 -18.51
C THR A 496 46.05 10.08 -17.49
N GLY A 497 47.06 10.87 -17.13
CA GLY A 497 48.16 10.47 -16.25
C GLY A 497 49.21 9.56 -16.90
N LYS A 498 49.25 9.44 -18.25
CA LYS A 498 50.15 8.51 -18.97
C LYS A 498 51.32 9.21 -19.65
N CYS A 499 52.48 8.53 -19.66
CA CYS A 499 53.73 8.93 -20.34
C CYS A 499 53.90 8.32 -21.73
N GLU A 500 54.41 9.09 -22.69
CA GLU A 500 54.94 8.61 -23.98
C GLU A 500 56.48 8.65 -23.96
N CYS A 501 57.14 7.51 -24.23
CA CYS A 501 58.60 7.36 -24.08
C CYS A 501 59.38 7.49 -25.39
N LEU A 502 60.54 8.17 -25.32
CA LEU A 502 61.42 8.38 -26.45
C LEU A 502 62.25 7.11 -26.80
N PRO A 503 62.74 6.98 -28.05
CA PRO A 503 63.49 5.80 -28.50
C PRO A 503 64.68 5.46 -27.60
N TYR A 504 64.96 4.15 -27.48
CA TYR A 504 65.92 3.52 -26.55
C TYR A 504 65.48 3.48 -25.07
N TYR A 505 64.35 4.10 -24.74
CA TYR A 505 63.75 4.07 -23.41
C TYR A 505 62.36 3.42 -23.43
N GLN A 506 61.98 2.81 -22.32
CA GLN A 506 60.67 2.23 -22.07
C GLN A 506 60.34 2.30 -20.57
N GLY A 507 59.12 1.94 -20.18
CA GLY A 507 58.68 1.98 -18.78
C GLY A 507 57.62 3.06 -18.53
N LEU A 508 56.97 3.02 -17.35
CA LEU A 508 55.84 3.91 -17.02
C LEU A 508 56.23 5.39 -16.89
N ASP A 509 57.50 5.65 -16.58
CA ASP A 509 58.12 6.98 -16.49
C ASP A 509 59.24 7.16 -17.54
N CYS A 510 59.42 6.19 -18.45
CA CYS A 510 60.44 6.21 -19.50
C CYS A 510 61.91 6.03 -19.07
N SER A 511 62.16 5.29 -17.99
CA SER A 511 63.51 5.11 -17.42
C SER A 511 64.33 3.88 -17.89
N LEU A 512 63.77 2.91 -18.64
CA LEU A 512 64.39 1.58 -18.89
C LEU A 512 64.99 1.36 -20.32
N PRO A 513 66.12 0.64 -20.54
CA PRO A 513 66.77 0.41 -21.88
C PRO A 513 66.45 -0.94 -22.62
N ASN A 514 66.80 -1.15 -23.92
CA ASN A 514 66.39 -2.30 -24.80
C ASN A 514 67.56 -3.05 -25.60
N LYS A 515 67.67 -4.42 -25.71
CA LYS A 515 68.84 -5.31 -26.23
C LYS A 515 68.46 -6.52 -27.18
N PRO A 516 69.28 -7.57 -27.57
CA PRO A 516 68.83 -8.74 -28.42
C PRO A 516 69.15 -10.22 -27.94
N CYS A 517 68.50 -11.30 -28.48
CA CYS A 517 68.41 -12.71 -27.94
C CYS A 517 69.31 -13.86 -28.47
N ASN A 518 69.35 -14.97 -27.69
CA ASN A 518 70.30 -16.09 -27.80
C ASN A 518 69.74 -17.47 -28.27
N THR A 519 68.42 -17.68 -28.42
CA THR A 519 67.84 -18.97 -28.89
C THR A 519 66.60 -18.79 -29.77
N ASN A 520 66.29 -19.78 -30.61
CA ASN A 520 65.24 -19.70 -31.64
C ASN A 520 63.84 -19.96 -31.03
N CYS A 521 63.04 -18.91 -30.88
CA CYS A 521 61.75 -18.92 -30.16
C CYS A 521 60.53 -19.39 -30.98
N SER A 522 60.70 -20.19 -32.03
CA SER A 522 59.61 -20.56 -32.94
C SER A 522 59.81 -21.92 -33.60
N PHE A 523 58.95 -22.90 -33.27
CA PHE A 523 58.71 -24.08 -34.11
C PHE A 523 57.74 -23.76 -35.26
N ASP A 524 56.80 -22.84 -35.02
CA ASP A 524 56.04 -22.08 -36.01
C ASP A 524 55.96 -20.63 -35.52
N SER A 525 56.01 -19.66 -36.42
CA SER A 525 56.35 -18.24 -36.17
C SER A 525 55.49 -17.46 -35.15
N ASP A 526 54.45 -18.05 -34.56
CA ASP A 526 53.45 -17.33 -33.75
C ASP A 526 53.39 -17.75 -32.26
N GLN A 527 54.24 -18.67 -31.80
CA GLN A 527 54.18 -19.20 -30.41
C GLN A 527 55.03 -18.44 -29.38
N GLY A 528 56.03 -17.66 -29.81
CA GLY A 528 56.84 -16.84 -28.91
C GLY A 528 57.73 -15.82 -29.63
N LYS A 529 58.02 -14.69 -28.97
CA LYS A 529 58.86 -13.58 -29.44
C LYS A 529 60.09 -13.42 -28.54
N CYS A 530 61.19 -12.92 -29.09
CA CYS A 530 62.40 -12.63 -28.32
C CYS A 530 62.21 -11.37 -27.45
N ASN A 531 62.40 -11.49 -26.13
CA ASN A 531 62.55 -10.34 -25.24
C ASN A 531 63.96 -9.74 -25.42
N THR A 532 63.96 -8.58 -26.03
CA THR A 532 65.15 -7.80 -26.35
C THR A 532 65.89 -7.33 -25.09
N GLN A 533 65.23 -6.99 -23.99
CA GLN A 533 65.91 -6.59 -22.74
C GLN A 533 66.78 -7.67 -22.09
N THR A 534 66.40 -8.94 -22.18
CA THR A 534 66.99 -10.05 -21.40
C THR A 534 67.67 -11.12 -22.24
N GLY A 535 67.28 -11.24 -23.51
CA GLY A 535 67.77 -12.26 -24.42
C GLY A 535 67.02 -13.61 -24.38
N ASN A 536 65.88 -13.67 -23.67
CA ASN A 536 65.04 -14.86 -23.46
C ASN A 536 63.79 -14.88 -24.38
N CYS A 537 63.19 -16.06 -24.61
CA CYS A 537 61.91 -16.19 -25.31
C CYS A 537 60.73 -15.80 -24.42
N GLU A 538 59.93 -14.83 -24.86
CA GLU A 538 58.59 -14.54 -24.36
C GLU A 538 57.58 -15.38 -25.13
N CYS A 539 56.81 -16.20 -24.42
CA CYS A 539 55.75 -16.97 -25.04
C CYS A 539 54.54 -16.10 -25.36
N SER A 540 53.91 -16.37 -26.51
CA SER A 540 52.62 -15.76 -26.85
C SER A 540 51.61 -16.03 -25.71
N PRO A 541 50.67 -15.12 -25.42
CA PRO A 541 49.90 -15.13 -24.18
C PRO A 541 49.22 -16.45 -23.82
N ASN A 542 48.90 -17.31 -24.79
CA ASN A 542 48.26 -18.58 -24.51
C ASN A 542 49.25 -19.74 -24.28
N PHE A 543 50.56 -19.50 -24.24
CA PHE A 543 51.59 -20.53 -24.19
C PHE A 543 52.60 -20.32 -23.05
N GLN A 544 53.24 -21.39 -22.58
CA GLN A 544 54.25 -21.46 -21.53
C GLN A 544 55.28 -22.57 -21.83
N GLY A 545 56.30 -22.70 -20.98
CA GLY A 545 57.43 -23.61 -21.18
C GLY A 545 58.65 -22.91 -21.78
N LYS A 546 59.86 -23.48 -21.63
CA LYS A 546 61.12 -22.85 -22.07
C LYS A 546 61.15 -22.48 -23.56
N ASN A 547 60.35 -23.18 -24.37
CA ASN A 547 60.23 -22.98 -25.82
C ASN A 547 58.81 -22.60 -26.26
N CYS A 548 57.89 -22.29 -25.32
CA CYS A 548 56.51 -21.86 -25.60
C CYS A 548 55.56 -22.92 -26.18
N GLU A 549 55.63 -24.17 -25.69
CA GLU A 549 54.89 -25.32 -26.22
C GLU A 549 53.59 -25.70 -25.46
N LEU A 550 53.37 -25.19 -24.24
CA LEU A 550 52.26 -25.60 -23.35
C LEU A 550 51.18 -24.52 -23.23
N PRO A 551 49.86 -24.80 -23.31
CA PRO A 551 48.84 -23.76 -23.14
C PRO A 551 48.72 -23.18 -21.70
N LEU A 552 48.53 -21.86 -21.53
CA LEU A 552 48.39 -21.18 -20.23
C LEU A 552 46.97 -20.59 -20.02
N LYS A 553 46.33 -20.83 -18.85
CA LYS A 553 45.07 -20.17 -18.46
C LYS A 553 45.29 -19.19 -17.30
N TYR A 554 44.93 -17.93 -17.52
CA TYR A 554 45.07 -16.86 -16.53
C TYR A 554 43.93 -16.83 -15.51
N CYS A 555 44.27 -16.54 -14.24
CA CYS A 555 43.28 -16.17 -13.24
C CYS A 555 42.95 -14.67 -13.29
N SER A 556 41.75 -14.29 -12.83
CA SER A 556 41.33 -12.89 -12.77
C SER A 556 42.28 -12.06 -11.90
N SER A 557 42.77 -10.94 -12.45
CA SER A 557 43.75 -10.02 -11.84
C SER A 557 44.99 -10.70 -11.24
N ASP A 558 45.35 -11.88 -11.73
CA ASP A 558 46.48 -12.69 -11.24
C ASP A 558 46.46 -12.87 -9.70
N CYS A 559 45.27 -13.12 -9.15
CA CYS A 559 45.05 -13.22 -7.71
C CYS A 559 45.56 -12.00 -6.90
N SER A 560 45.35 -10.80 -7.46
CA SER A 560 45.74 -9.49 -6.92
C SER A 560 47.25 -9.25 -6.91
N ALA A 561 47.91 -9.47 -8.04
CA ALA A 561 49.23 -8.93 -8.31
C ALA A 561 49.23 -7.38 -8.23
N PRO A 562 50.34 -6.75 -7.79
CA PRO A 562 51.66 -7.34 -7.52
C PRO A 562 51.84 -7.91 -6.11
N LEU A 563 50.83 -7.82 -5.23
CA LEU A 563 50.94 -8.29 -3.85
C LEU A 563 50.80 -9.81 -3.71
N ASN A 564 50.38 -10.51 -4.79
CA ASN A 564 50.17 -11.96 -4.86
C ASN A 564 49.44 -12.45 -3.62
N LYS A 565 48.17 -12.08 -3.46
CA LYS A 565 47.35 -12.39 -2.27
C LYS A 565 46.71 -13.78 -2.34
N GLY A 566 47.07 -14.57 -3.33
CA GLY A 566 46.67 -15.95 -3.50
C GLY A 566 47.53 -16.67 -4.54
N PHE A 567 47.28 -17.97 -4.70
CA PHE A 567 47.86 -18.77 -5.77
C PHE A 567 46.88 -18.91 -6.93
N CYS A 568 47.31 -18.58 -8.14
CA CYS A 568 46.57 -18.90 -9.36
C CYS A 568 46.81 -20.36 -9.73
N ASN A 569 45.74 -21.15 -9.89
CA ASN A 569 45.85 -22.42 -10.60
C ASN A 569 45.81 -22.13 -12.11
N ASP A 570 46.98 -22.20 -12.75
CA ASP A 570 47.21 -21.91 -14.17
C ASP A 570 46.61 -22.96 -15.13
N GLN A 571 46.08 -24.07 -14.61
CA GLN A 571 45.34 -25.08 -15.38
C GLN A 571 43.82 -24.86 -15.35
N THR A 572 43.27 -24.31 -14.27
CA THR A 572 41.82 -24.08 -14.09
C THR A 572 41.39 -22.62 -14.18
N GLY A 573 42.29 -21.67 -13.94
CA GLY A 573 42.00 -20.23 -13.87
C GLY A 573 41.36 -19.75 -12.57
N ILE A 574 41.41 -20.56 -11.49
CA ILE A 574 40.82 -20.23 -10.17
C ILE A 574 41.91 -19.76 -9.19
N CYS A 575 41.65 -18.66 -8.47
CA CYS A 575 42.49 -18.16 -7.39
C CYS A 575 42.20 -18.84 -6.05
N GLN A 576 43.23 -19.33 -5.37
CA GLN A 576 43.17 -19.73 -3.97
C GLN A 576 43.79 -18.64 -3.08
N CYS A 577 42.99 -17.94 -2.29
CA CYS A 577 43.47 -16.81 -1.50
C CYS A 577 44.31 -17.22 -0.28
N PHE A 578 45.33 -16.41 0.03
CA PHE A 578 46.09 -16.49 1.26
C PHE A 578 45.21 -16.10 2.47
N PRO A 579 45.54 -16.60 3.69
CA PRO A 579 44.86 -16.17 4.90
C PRO A 579 44.86 -14.65 5.03
N ASN A 580 43.70 -14.09 5.43
CA ASN A 580 43.40 -12.64 5.47
C ASN A 580 43.01 -11.99 4.14
N TYR A 581 42.77 -12.76 3.07
CA TYR A 581 42.22 -12.26 1.80
C TYR A 581 41.04 -13.10 1.30
N GLN A 582 40.14 -12.50 0.53
CA GLN A 582 38.95 -13.12 -0.06
C GLN A 582 38.58 -12.47 -1.40
N GLY A 583 37.55 -12.98 -2.06
CA GLY A 583 37.10 -12.52 -3.38
C GLY A 583 37.65 -13.38 -4.52
N SER A 584 37.08 -13.23 -5.71
CA SER A 584 37.46 -14.02 -6.90
C SER A 584 38.91 -13.80 -7.34
N ASP A 585 39.49 -12.65 -7.01
CA ASP A 585 40.88 -12.28 -7.28
C ASP A 585 41.70 -12.06 -6.00
N CYS A 586 41.19 -12.40 -4.81
CA CYS A 586 41.87 -12.17 -3.53
C CYS A 586 42.18 -10.69 -3.18
N SER A 587 41.52 -9.73 -3.83
CA SER A 587 41.78 -8.30 -3.58
C SER A 587 41.23 -7.81 -2.24
N LEU A 588 40.13 -8.41 -1.78
CA LEU A 588 39.44 -7.99 -0.57
C LEU A 588 40.18 -8.51 0.66
N PRO A 589 40.52 -7.67 1.64
CA PRO A 589 40.98 -8.14 2.94
C PRO A 589 39.86 -8.93 3.63
N LEU A 590 40.18 -10.12 4.13
CA LEU A 590 39.36 -10.91 5.04
C LEU A 590 39.69 -10.45 6.47
N LYS A 591 38.84 -9.57 7.03
CA LYS A 591 38.98 -9.11 8.40
C LYS A 591 38.23 -10.06 9.33
N VAL A 592 38.99 -10.87 10.07
CA VAL A 592 38.43 -11.80 11.07
C VAL A 592 37.74 -10.98 12.17
N CYS A 593 36.53 -11.38 12.56
CA CYS A 593 35.83 -10.75 13.67
C CYS A 593 36.60 -10.97 14.98
N THR A 594 36.52 -9.99 15.88
CA THR A 594 37.17 -10.07 17.20
C THR A 594 36.54 -11.11 18.13
N SER A 595 35.33 -11.57 17.80
CA SER A 595 34.60 -12.63 18.48
C SER A 595 34.13 -13.68 17.47
N ASP A 596 33.67 -14.82 17.98
CA ASP A 596 33.03 -15.91 17.23
C ASP A 596 31.62 -15.56 16.71
N CYS A 597 31.13 -14.35 16.98
CA CYS A 597 29.76 -13.91 16.67
C CYS A 597 28.67 -14.88 17.18
N SER A 598 28.96 -15.64 18.25
CA SER A 598 28.08 -16.71 18.73
C SER A 598 27.69 -17.71 17.64
N PHE A 599 28.62 -18.03 16.74
CA PHE A 599 28.37 -18.98 15.66
C PHE A 599 27.92 -20.35 16.17
N ASP A 600 28.52 -20.84 17.28
CA ASP A 600 28.17 -22.13 17.90
C ASP A 600 26.71 -22.19 18.38
N LEU A 601 26.14 -21.04 18.76
CA LEU A 601 24.74 -20.90 19.15
C LEU A 601 23.85 -20.49 17.97
N ASN A 602 24.43 -20.32 16.78
CA ASN A 602 23.76 -19.88 15.57
C ASN A 602 23.06 -18.51 15.75
N GLN A 603 23.69 -17.56 16.45
CA GLN A 603 23.12 -16.24 16.81
C GLN A 603 23.67 -15.06 15.99
N GLY A 604 24.71 -15.28 15.19
CA GLY A 604 25.28 -14.25 14.33
C GLY A 604 26.27 -14.82 13.32
N TRP A 605 26.71 -13.98 12.38
CA TRP A 605 27.76 -14.31 11.41
C TRP A 605 28.73 -13.14 11.27
N CYS A 606 29.99 -13.45 10.94
CA CYS A 606 31.00 -12.41 10.77
C CYS A 606 30.83 -11.71 9.41
N ASN A 607 30.72 -10.38 9.41
CA ASN A 607 30.96 -9.62 8.18
C ASN A 607 32.47 -9.47 7.98
N ASN A 608 33.03 -10.31 7.12
CA ASN A 608 34.46 -10.37 6.86
C ASN A 608 35.01 -9.12 6.13
N GLN A 609 34.16 -8.21 5.64
CA GLN A 609 34.61 -6.93 5.07
C GLN A 609 34.87 -5.88 6.15
N THR A 610 34.01 -5.82 7.19
CA THR A 610 34.12 -4.83 8.27
C THR A 610 34.82 -5.37 9.52
N GLY A 611 34.86 -6.69 9.69
CA GLY A 611 35.35 -7.38 10.89
C GLY A 611 34.40 -7.25 12.09
N THR A 612 33.11 -7.04 11.82
CA THR A 612 32.06 -6.88 12.84
C THR A 612 31.03 -7.99 12.71
N CYS A 613 30.48 -8.46 13.82
CA CYS A 613 29.41 -9.45 13.81
C CYS A 613 28.09 -8.84 13.32
N GLN A 614 27.39 -9.56 12.44
CA GLN A 614 26.00 -9.33 12.09
C GLN A 614 25.15 -10.30 12.89
N CYS A 615 24.38 -9.76 13.84
CA CYS A 615 23.56 -10.58 14.72
C CYS A 615 22.26 -10.98 14.03
N LYS A 616 21.78 -12.18 14.34
CA LYS A 616 20.42 -12.60 13.98
C LYS A 616 19.39 -11.72 14.66
N PRO A 617 18.15 -11.67 14.13
CA PRO A 617 17.03 -11.06 14.82
C PRO A 617 16.97 -11.55 16.27
N ASN A 618 16.68 -10.61 17.18
CA ASN A 618 16.65 -10.79 18.63
C ASN A 618 18.00 -10.87 19.34
N TYR A 619 19.15 -10.83 18.66
CA TYR A 619 20.46 -10.77 19.32
C TYR A 619 21.21 -9.49 18.99
N GLN A 620 22.04 -9.05 19.93
CA GLN A 620 22.82 -7.83 19.79
C GLN A 620 24.15 -7.91 20.57
N GLY A 621 24.92 -6.82 20.51
CA GLY A 621 26.26 -6.75 21.07
C GLY A 621 27.34 -7.11 20.05
N SER A 622 28.61 -6.87 20.40
CA SER A 622 29.76 -7.11 19.52
C SER A 622 30.03 -8.59 19.20
N ASP A 623 29.41 -9.50 19.95
CA ASP A 623 29.54 -10.95 19.81
C ASP A 623 28.20 -11.67 19.59
N CYS A 624 27.08 -10.94 19.50
CA CYS A 624 25.74 -11.51 19.34
C CYS A 624 25.30 -12.46 20.46
N LYS A 625 25.92 -12.42 21.67
CA LYS A 625 25.51 -13.22 22.84
C LYS A 625 24.35 -12.62 23.60
N THR A 626 24.10 -11.32 23.44
CA THR A 626 23.14 -10.60 24.28
C THR A 626 21.75 -10.64 23.65
N PRO A 627 20.73 -11.19 24.35
CA PRO A 627 19.35 -11.07 23.93
C PRO A 627 18.90 -9.60 23.83
N SER A 628 18.31 -9.24 22.70
CA SER A 628 17.53 -8.02 22.51
C SER A 628 16.08 -8.28 22.94
N HIS A 629 15.83 -8.28 24.25
CA HIS A 629 14.51 -8.60 24.80
C HIS A 629 13.45 -7.56 24.43
N TYR A 630 12.21 -8.02 24.32
CA TYR A 630 11.04 -7.19 24.04
C TYR A 630 9.77 -7.75 24.67
N ILE A 631 8.77 -6.88 24.87
CA ILE A 631 7.44 -7.24 25.40
C ILE A 631 6.41 -7.19 24.28
N THR A 632 5.55 -8.21 24.20
CA THR A 632 4.44 -8.26 23.25
C THR A 632 3.09 -8.01 23.87
N SER A 633 2.87 -8.52 25.08
CA SER A 633 1.61 -8.33 25.80
C SER A 633 1.82 -8.38 27.30
N VAL A 634 0.98 -7.65 28.02
CA VAL A 634 1.00 -7.61 29.48
C VAL A 634 -0.41 -7.84 29.98
N ILE A 635 -0.59 -8.90 30.77
CA ILE A 635 -1.81 -9.10 31.53
C ILE A 635 -1.56 -8.44 32.89
N PRO A 636 -2.18 -7.27 33.15
CA PRO A 636 -1.96 -6.52 34.37
C PRO A 636 -2.71 -7.14 35.55
N CYS A 637 -2.26 -6.80 36.76
CA CYS A 637 -3.01 -7.07 37.98
C CYS A 637 -4.10 -6.01 38.23
N SER A 638 -4.92 -6.25 39.26
CA SER A 638 -5.94 -5.29 39.70
C SER A 638 -5.35 -4.09 40.44
N ILE A 639 -6.16 -3.06 40.70
CA ILE A 639 -5.74 -1.89 41.52
C ILE A 639 -5.24 -2.26 42.93
N ASP A 640 -5.63 -3.42 43.46
CA ASP A 640 -5.18 -3.94 44.76
C ASP A 640 -3.79 -4.62 44.68
N GLY A 641 -3.21 -4.72 43.48
CA GLY A 641 -1.97 -5.44 43.21
C GLY A 641 -2.22 -6.92 42.85
N GLY A 642 -1.13 -7.68 42.73
CA GLY A 642 -1.17 -9.12 42.43
C GLY A 642 -0.20 -9.55 41.32
N GLU A 643 -0.48 -10.72 40.75
CA GLU A 643 0.34 -11.32 39.68
C GLU A 643 0.17 -10.56 38.36
N VAL A 644 1.29 -10.26 37.72
CA VAL A 644 1.41 -9.67 36.39
C VAL A 644 2.06 -10.70 35.47
N LEU A 645 1.47 -10.90 34.30
CA LEU A 645 2.02 -11.75 33.24
C LEU A 645 2.58 -10.89 32.11
N ILE A 646 3.88 -10.95 31.89
CA ILE A 646 4.57 -10.24 30.81
C ILE A 646 5.00 -11.27 29.77
N ASN A 647 4.43 -11.18 28.58
CA ASN A 647 4.81 -12.03 27.45
C ASN A 647 5.72 -11.25 26.51
N GLY A 648 6.66 -11.95 25.88
CA GLY A 648 7.66 -11.33 25.04
C GLY A 648 8.71 -12.33 24.59
N TRP A 649 9.94 -11.86 24.48
CA TRP A 649 11.10 -12.71 24.28
C TRP A 649 12.23 -12.24 25.20
N PHE A 650 12.77 -13.16 26.00
CA PHE A 650 13.70 -12.87 27.10
C PHE A 650 15.02 -13.65 27.00
N GLY A 651 15.36 -14.16 25.81
CA GLY A 651 16.54 -14.99 25.57
C GLY A 651 16.24 -16.49 25.70
N ASN A 652 17.23 -17.33 25.43
CA ASN A 652 17.11 -18.79 25.48
C ASN A 652 17.80 -19.37 26.71
N ASN A 653 17.30 -20.51 27.20
CA ASN A 653 17.96 -21.23 28.30
C ASN A 653 19.37 -21.73 27.93
N ASN A 654 19.62 -21.93 26.63
CA ASN A 654 20.87 -22.49 26.11
C ASN A 654 21.98 -21.45 25.90
N ASP A 655 21.79 -20.19 26.30
CA ASP A 655 22.75 -19.09 26.12
C ASP A 655 23.97 -19.14 27.09
N GLY A 656 24.14 -20.25 27.84
CA GLY A 656 25.34 -20.55 28.64
C GLY A 656 25.57 -19.69 29.89
N THR A 657 24.66 -18.77 30.22
CA THR A 657 24.93 -17.68 31.19
C THR A 657 23.88 -17.54 32.30
N ASN A 658 22.94 -18.48 32.47
CA ASN A 658 21.82 -18.38 33.43
C ASN A 658 21.03 -17.06 33.32
N LEU A 659 20.98 -16.47 32.12
CA LEU A 659 20.45 -15.12 31.85
C LEU A 659 19.05 -14.87 32.38
N LEU A 660 18.16 -15.86 32.32
CA LEU A 660 16.77 -15.68 32.75
C LEU A 660 16.64 -15.28 34.22
N SER A 661 17.52 -15.77 35.11
CA SER A 661 17.46 -15.43 36.54
C SER A 661 17.85 -14.00 36.89
N SER A 662 18.28 -13.20 35.91
CA SER A 662 18.89 -11.87 36.14
C SER A 662 18.00 -10.68 35.78
N TYR A 663 16.76 -10.90 35.35
CA TYR A 663 15.85 -9.83 34.94
C TYR A 663 15.19 -9.13 36.13
N ASN A 664 15.30 -7.80 36.16
CA ASN A 664 14.58 -6.92 37.08
C ASN A 664 13.54 -6.12 36.29
N ILE A 665 12.33 -6.04 36.84
CA ILE A 665 11.19 -5.34 36.23
C ILE A 665 10.70 -4.26 37.17
N VAL A 666 10.59 -3.04 36.65
CA VAL A 666 10.01 -1.88 37.34
C VAL A 666 8.78 -1.43 36.57
N ILE A 667 7.63 -1.32 37.26
CA ILE A 667 6.38 -0.83 36.67
C ILE A 667 6.02 0.50 37.35
N GLY A 668 6.12 1.59 36.60
CA GLY A 668 6.05 2.94 37.12
C GLY A 668 7.20 3.21 38.09
N SER A 669 6.88 3.22 39.38
CA SER A 669 7.84 3.42 40.48
C SER A 669 7.96 2.22 41.41
N LEU A 670 7.28 1.10 41.09
CA LEU A 670 7.24 -0.10 41.92
C LEU A 670 8.05 -1.22 41.28
N ASP A 671 8.81 -1.95 42.09
CA ASP A 671 9.47 -3.18 41.66
C ASP A 671 8.45 -4.31 41.51
N CYS A 672 8.45 -4.98 40.35
CA CYS A 672 7.66 -6.19 40.13
C CYS A 672 8.52 -7.41 40.45
N ILE A 673 8.22 -8.08 41.56
CA ILE A 673 9.05 -9.17 42.09
C ILE A 673 8.86 -10.41 41.22
N VAL A 674 9.88 -10.80 40.44
CA VAL A 674 9.83 -11.97 39.55
C VAL A 674 9.59 -13.24 40.34
N THR A 675 8.53 -13.97 39.99
CA THR A 675 8.16 -15.27 40.57
C THR A 675 8.56 -16.42 39.67
N SER A 676 8.50 -16.25 38.35
CA SER A 676 8.99 -17.22 37.38
C SER A 676 9.30 -16.56 36.04
N ILE A 677 10.23 -17.14 35.28
CA ILE A 677 10.61 -16.68 33.95
C ILE A 677 10.96 -17.86 33.04
N ASN A 678 10.57 -17.77 31.79
CA ASN A 678 11.03 -18.62 30.69
C ASN A 678 11.39 -17.75 29.47
N GLU A 679 11.69 -18.38 28.33
CA GLU A 679 12.14 -17.71 27.11
C GLU A 679 11.12 -16.68 26.56
N THR A 680 9.83 -16.85 26.87
CA THR A 680 8.72 -16.08 26.30
C THR A 680 7.83 -15.38 27.32
N GLU A 681 8.01 -15.65 28.62
CA GLU A 681 7.09 -15.23 29.67
C GLU A 681 7.84 -14.91 30.97
N ILE A 682 7.46 -13.80 31.60
CA ILE A 682 7.83 -13.42 32.97
C ILE A 682 6.53 -13.30 33.79
N LYS A 683 6.50 -13.95 34.95
CA LYS A 683 5.52 -13.71 36.01
C LYS A 683 6.18 -12.92 37.11
N CYS A 684 5.50 -11.88 37.57
CA CYS A 684 5.98 -11.09 38.70
C CYS A 684 4.82 -10.56 39.55
N ASN A 685 5.06 -10.31 40.84
CA ASN A 685 4.07 -9.73 41.74
C ASN A 685 4.31 -8.22 41.89
N LEU A 686 3.26 -7.44 41.65
CA LEU A 686 3.27 -5.99 41.78
C LEU A 686 2.37 -5.54 42.94
N GLY A 687 2.78 -4.47 43.64
CA GLY A 687 1.95 -3.83 44.66
C GLY A 687 0.73 -3.11 44.09
N ALA A 688 -0.14 -2.62 44.99
CA ALA A 688 -1.33 -1.85 44.64
C ALA A 688 -0.98 -0.53 43.93
N GLY A 689 -1.86 -0.09 43.02
CA GLY A 689 -1.68 1.14 42.25
C GLY A 689 -2.85 1.45 41.33
N THR A 690 -2.75 2.54 40.56
CA THR A 690 -3.82 2.99 39.66
C THR A 690 -3.29 3.56 38.35
N GLY A 691 -4.12 3.49 37.31
CA GLY A 691 -3.89 4.07 35.99
C GLY A 691 -2.82 3.38 35.15
N THR A 692 -2.42 4.04 34.07
CA THR A 692 -1.41 3.55 33.14
C THR A 692 0.00 3.85 33.65
N LYS A 693 0.92 2.88 33.54
CA LYS A 693 2.32 2.95 33.95
C LYS A 693 3.23 2.47 32.81
N ASN A 694 4.47 2.94 32.84
CA ASN A 694 5.54 2.44 31.99
C ASN A 694 6.14 1.16 32.60
N ILE A 695 6.66 0.27 31.77
CA ILE A 695 7.39 -0.91 32.19
C ILE A 695 8.85 -0.74 31.81
N LYS A 696 9.77 -1.05 32.72
CA LYS A 696 11.20 -1.09 32.46
C LYS A 696 11.73 -2.47 32.80
N ILE A 697 12.36 -3.14 31.82
CA ILE A 697 13.01 -4.44 32.00
C ILE A 697 14.50 -4.28 31.78
N ILE A 698 15.28 -4.68 32.79
CA ILE A 698 16.75 -4.64 32.79
C ILE A 698 17.25 -6.05 33.05
N ASN A 699 18.21 -6.51 32.25
CA ASN A 699 18.98 -7.71 32.55
C ASN A 699 20.20 -7.31 33.41
N SER A 700 20.38 -7.88 34.59
CA SER A 700 21.48 -7.50 35.50
C SER A 700 22.86 -7.89 34.98
N ILE A 701 22.95 -8.89 34.10
CA ILE A 701 24.20 -9.31 33.45
C ILE A 701 24.54 -8.33 32.32
N ASN A 702 23.53 -7.83 31.60
CA ASN A 702 23.67 -6.85 30.52
C ASN A 702 22.89 -5.57 30.82
N PRO A 703 23.33 -4.74 31.79
CA PRO A 703 22.56 -3.60 32.31
C PRO A 703 22.32 -2.48 31.27
N ASN A 704 23.11 -2.47 30.19
CA ASN A 704 22.95 -1.53 29.08
C ASN A 704 21.79 -1.91 28.15
N VAL A 705 21.26 -3.13 28.25
CA VAL A 705 20.10 -3.57 27.47
C VAL A 705 18.85 -3.34 28.30
N ILE A 706 18.17 -2.26 27.97
CA ILE A 706 16.99 -1.79 28.69
C ILE A 706 15.82 -1.78 27.70
N PHE A 707 14.75 -2.47 28.07
CA PHE A 707 13.46 -2.30 27.41
C PHE A 707 12.64 -1.30 28.21
N ASN A 708 12.27 -0.15 27.62
CA ASN A 708 11.28 0.76 28.20
C ASN A 708 9.99 0.70 27.37
N GLY A 709 8.95 0.13 27.97
CA GLY A 709 7.60 0.14 27.43
C GLY A 709 6.79 1.30 27.98
N ASN A 710 6.63 2.36 27.20
CA ASN A 710 5.83 3.51 27.59
C ASN A 710 4.34 3.17 27.55
N GLY A 711 3.64 3.36 28.68
CA GLY A 711 2.20 3.15 28.79
C GLY A 711 1.72 1.71 28.56
N LEU A 712 2.60 0.69 28.63
CA LEU A 712 2.23 -0.71 28.34
C LEU A 712 1.50 -1.42 29.49
N PHE A 713 1.50 -0.86 30.69
CA PHE A 713 0.82 -1.43 31.84
C PHE A 713 -0.38 -0.55 32.24
N ASN A 714 -1.58 -1.12 32.37
CA ASN A 714 -2.72 -0.40 32.93
C ASN A 714 -3.39 -1.25 34.01
N TYR A 715 -3.44 -0.75 35.24
CA TYR A 715 -4.09 -1.47 36.35
C TYR A 715 -5.54 -1.79 36.00
N GLN A 716 -5.95 -3.04 36.21
CA GLN A 716 -7.34 -3.43 36.03
C GLN A 716 -8.20 -2.87 37.15
N ASN A 717 -9.02 -1.87 36.84
CA ASN A 717 -10.10 -1.48 37.72
C ASN A 717 -11.25 -2.51 37.60
N PRO A 718 -11.64 -3.19 38.69
CA PRO A 718 -12.83 -4.06 38.67
C PRO A 718 -14.11 -3.25 38.43
N ILE A 719 -14.14 -1.97 38.81
CA ILE A 719 -15.24 -1.05 38.56
C ILE A 719 -15.00 -0.34 37.21
N LYS A 720 -15.84 -0.62 36.22
CA LYS A 720 -15.80 0.03 34.92
C LYS A 720 -16.56 1.36 34.97
N THR A 721 -15.95 2.42 34.45
CA THR A 721 -16.61 3.73 34.27
C THR A 721 -17.32 3.75 32.93
N CYS A 722 -18.51 4.34 32.87
CA CYS A 722 -19.22 4.49 31.61
C CYS A 722 -18.84 5.77 30.86
N PRO A 723 -18.98 5.78 29.53
CA PRO A 723 -18.70 6.94 28.68
C PRO A 723 -19.56 8.13 29.08
N ASN A 724 -18.94 9.31 29.27
CA ASN A 724 -19.59 10.56 29.69
C ASN A 724 -20.58 10.39 30.87
N SER A 725 -20.36 9.41 31.75
CA SER A 725 -21.30 9.05 32.82
C SER A 725 -22.76 8.84 32.35
N CYS A 726 -22.94 8.33 31.13
CA CYS A 726 -24.24 8.19 30.48
C CYS A 726 -25.00 9.51 30.30
N THR A 727 -24.26 10.61 30.06
CA THR A 727 -24.71 12.01 29.93
C THR A 727 -25.30 12.59 31.21
N SER A 728 -26.27 11.90 31.80
CA SER A 728 -26.84 12.19 33.11
C SER A 728 -27.60 10.97 33.64
N LEU A 729 -27.88 10.92 34.95
CA LEU A 729 -28.72 9.87 35.54
C LEU A 729 -30.16 9.86 34.95
N ASN A 730 -30.61 10.98 34.38
CA ASN A 730 -31.91 11.05 33.70
C ASN A 730 -31.88 10.44 32.30
N ASN A 731 -30.69 10.28 31.71
CA ASN A 731 -30.50 9.74 30.37
C ASN A 731 -30.23 8.23 30.41
N GLY A 732 -29.46 7.75 31.39
CA GLY A 732 -29.20 6.33 31.58
C GLY A 732 -28.44 5.99 32.85
N ASN A 733 -28.32 4.69 33.11
CA ASN A 733 -27.59 4.13 34.24
C ASN A 733 -26.34 3.39 33.77
N CYS A 734 -25.22 3.58 34.46
CA CYS A 734 -23.97 2.90 34.16
C CYS A 734 -23.93 1.48 34.74
N ASN A 735 -23.69 0.46 33.91
CA ASN A 735 -23.34 -0.87 34.40
C ASN A 735 -21.85 -0.92 34.75
N SER A 736 -21.53 -0.83 36.03
CA SER A 736 -20.13 -0.82 36.50
C SER A 736 -19.37 -2.13 36.28
N ASN A 737 -20.02 -3.23 35.91
CA ASN A 737 -19.35 -4.49 35.59
C ASN A 737 -18.89 -4.53 34.13
N THR A 738 -19.68 -3.98 33.20
CA THR A 738 -19.37 -3.99 31.75
C THR A 738 -18.83 -2.66 31.24
N GLY A 739 -19.12 -1.54 31.92
CA GLY A 739 -18.81 -0.19 31.47
C GLY A 739 -19.81 0.37 30.46
N GLU A 740 -20.95 -0.31 30.25
CA GLU A 740 -21.97 0.09 29.28
C GLU A 740 -23.07 0.94 29.91
N CYS A 741 -23.55 1.93 29.17
CA CYS A 741 -24.72 2.71 29.55
C CYS A 741 -26.02 1.99 29.18
N GLN A 742 -26.88 1.76 30.17
CA GLN A 742 -28.27 1.38 29.95
C GLN A 742 -29.11 2.66 29.83
N CYS A 743 -29.47 3.02 28.60
CA CYS A 743 -30.27 4.22 28.34
C CYS A 743 -31.73 4.05 28.76
N ASN A 744 -32.30 5.12 29.30
CA ASN A 744 -33.73 5.22 29.60
C ASN A 744 -34.52 5.32 28.29
N ASP A 745 -35.80 4.94 28.29
CA ASP A 745 -36.66 4.82 27.09
C ASP A 745 -36.73 6.05 26.17
N LYS A 746 -36.31 7.23 26.63
CA LYS A 746 -36.30 8.47 25.83
C LYS A 746 -34.95 8.74 25.16
N PHE A 747 -33.93 7.95 25.46
CA PHE A 747 -32.56 8.16 25.02
C PHE A 747 -31.95 6.89 24.41
N ARG A 748 -31.03 7.09 23.48
CA ARG A 748 -30.23 6.10 22.76
C ARG A 748 -28.81 6.66 22.61
N GLY A 749 -27.96 5.88 21.95
CA GLY A 749 -26.56 6.22 21.77
C GLY A 749 -25.70 5.67 22.90
N PHE A 750 -24.39 5.69 22.64
CA PHE A 750 -23.38 5.03 23.46
C PHE A 750 -23.29 5.58 24.89
N ASP A 751 -23.49 6.88 25.06
CA ASP A 751 -23.54 7.59 26.35
C ASP A 751 -24.94 8.10 26.68
N CYS A 752 -25.98 7.60 26.00
CA CYS A 752 -27.37 8.06 26.16
C CYS A 752 -27.61 9.55 25.85
N SER A 753 -26.77 10.18 25.03
CA SER A 753 -26.93 11.59 24.64
C SER A 753 -28.03 11.85 23.61
N THR A 754 -28.48 10.85 22.83
CA THR A 754 -29.40 11.04 21.70
C THR A 754 -30.88 10.76 22.08
N PRO A 755 -31.82 11.71 21.95
CA PRO A 755 -33.24 11.45 22.19
C PRO A 755 -33.92 10.57 21.12
N ILE A 756 -34.76 9.60 21.50
CA ILE A 756 -35.42 8.65 20.56
C ILE A 756 -36.37 9.33 19.58
N LYS A 757 -37.06 10.41 20.00
CA LYS A 757 -38.05 11.13 19.16
C LYS A 757 -37.49 11.63 17.82
N ILE A 758 -36.17 11.68 17.66
CA ILE A 758 -35.48 12.16 16.46
C ILE A 758 -35.19 11.01 15.48
N ILE A 759 -35.18 9.75 15.94
CA ILE A 759 -34.67 8.58 15.19
C ILE A 759 -35.66 8.07 14.15
N GLU A 760 -36.96 8.05 14.46
CA GLU A 760 -37.98 7.55 13.50
C GLU A 760 -38.07 8.42 12.23
N SER A 761 -37.61 9.67 12.33
CA SER A 761 -37.52 10.66 11.26
C SER A 761 -36.10 10.89 10.73
N ALA A 762 -35.09 10.19 11.26
CA ALA A 762 -33.71 10.46 10.92
C ALA A 762 -33.40 10.04 9.48
N PRO A 763 -32.68 10.88 8.70
CA PRO A 763 -32.20 10.51 7.37
C PRO A 763 -31.29 9.28 7.44
N SER A 764 -31.46 8.36 6.48
CA SER A 764 -30.58 7.18 6.34
C SER A 764 -29.16 7.61 5.98
N THR A 765 -28.17 7.05 6.67
CA THR A 765 -26.76 7.19 6.29
C THR A 765 -26.44 6.20 5.18
N ASN A 766 -25.89 6.69 4.08
CA ASN A 766 -25.37 5.86 3.00
C ASN A 766 -23.86 5.71 3.15
N THR A 767 -23.39 4.47 3.09
CA THR A 767 -21.97 4.15 3.08
C THR A 767 -21.50 3.94 1.64
N SER A 768 -20.40 4.59 1.27
CA SER A 768 -19.63 4.32 0.06
C SER A 768 -18.21 3.95 0.45
N ILE A 769 -17.68 2.86 -0.09
CA ILE A 769 -16.33 2.40 0.20
C ILE A 769 -15.50 2.53 -1.06
N ASN A 770 -14.47 3.36 -1.00
CA ASN A 770 -13.53 3.52 -2.08
C ASN A 770 -12.54 2.35 -2.07
N LYS A 771 -12.72 1.45 -3.04
CA LYS A 771 -12.00 0.18 -3.13
C LYS A 771 -10.52 0.32 -3.48
N GLU A 772 -10.10 1.48 -4.01
CA GLU A 772 -8.69 1.76 -4.33
C GLU A 772 -7.97 2.32 -3.09
N THR A 773 -8.58 3.32 -2.44
CA THR A 773 -7.96 4.03 -1.32
C THR A 773 -8.12 3.31 0.02
N GLY A 774 -9.10 2.39 0.14
CA GLY A 774 -9.58 1.86 1.42
C GLY A 774 -10.37 2.89 2.24
N GLY A 775 -10.70 4.05 1.66
CA GLY A 775 -11.48 5.10 2.31
C GLY A 775 -12.96 4.79 2.37
N ILE A 776 -13.62 5.29 3.41
CA ILE A 776 -15.07 5.19 3.62
C ILE A 776 -15.64 6.59 3.57
N GLU A 777 -16.70 6.78 2.80
CA GLU A 777 -17.54 7.95 2.82
C GLU A 777 -18.89 7.59 3.45
N LEU A 778 -19.23 8.25 4.54
CA LEU A 778 -20.54 8.19 5.18
C LEU A 778 -21.30 9.46 4.83
N THR A 779 -22.29 9.33 3.95
CA THR A 779 -23.11 10.45 3.49
C THR A 779 -24.45 10.45 4.20
N ASN A 780 -24.77 11.56 4.85
CA ASN A 780 -26.07 11.81 5.44
C ASN A 780 -26.58 13.19 4.98
N GLN A 781 -27.49 13.18 4.01
CA GLN A 781 -27.98 14.38 3.31
C GLN A 781 -26.81 15.19 2.72
N ASP A 782 -26.61 16.43 3.19
CA ASP A 782 -25.60 17.38 2.73
C ASP A 782 -24.26 17.24 3.45
N THR A 783 -24.14 16.30 4.39
CA THR A 783 -22.94 16.08 5.21
C THR A 783 -22.25 14.80 4.80
N ILE A 784 -20.95 14.89 4.49
CA ILE A 784 -20.12 13.77 4.08
C ILE A 784 -19.00 13.61 5.09
N TYR A 785 -18.89 12.44 5.71
CA TYR A 785 -17.77 12.08 6.57
C TYR A 785 -16.83 11.13 5.84
N GLU A 786 -15.53 11.44 5.86
CA GLU A 786 -14.48 10.54 5.38
C GLU A 786 -13.88 9.80 6.58
N ILE A 787 -13.61 8.51 6.43
CA ILE A 787 -12.83 7.69 7.37
C ILE A 787 -11.80 6.91 6.56
N SER A 788 -10.53 6.96 6.95
CA SER A 788 -9.48 6.17 6.31
C SER A 788 -8.35 5.81 7.27
N ILE A 789 -7.61 4.74 6.92
CA ILE A 789 -6.31 4.45 7.52
C ILE A 789 -5.25 5.10 6.65
N ILE A 790 -4.45 5.99 7.22
CA ILE A 790 -3.45 6.76 6.47
C ILE A 790 -2.09 6.07 6.46
N SER A 791 -1.58 5.71 7.63
CA SER A 791 -0.19 5.26 7.75
C SER A 791 0.05 4.31 8.92
N LEU A 792 1.05 3.46 8.75
CA LEU A 792 1.67 2.69 9.83
C LEU A 792 3.07 3.23 10.09
N ASN A 793 3.30 3.70 11.31
CA ASN A 793 4.57 4.29 11.73
C ASN A 793 5.29 3.34 12.68
N GLU A 794 6.59 3.15 12.49
CA GLU A 794 7.48 2.57 13.49
C GLU A 794 8.05 3.69 14.35
N ILE A 795 7.83 3.59 15.65
CA ILE A 795 8.18 4.60 16.63
C ILE A 795 9.29 4.06 17.53
N SER A 796 10.32 4.88 17.69
CA SER A 796 11.43 4.63 18.61
C SER A 796 11.02 4.87 20.06
N ILE A 797 11.81 4.33 20.99
CA ILE A 797 11.62 4.47 22.44
C ILE A 797 11.57 5.92 22.94
N ASP A 798 12.17 6.87 22.20
CA ASP A 798 12.14 8.31 22.48
C ASP A 798 10.91 9.03 21.88
N GLY A 799 10.05 8.32 21.15
CA GLY A 799 8.87 8.85 20.48
C GLY A 799 9.11 9.34 19.05
N SER A 800 10.34 9.26 18.52
CA SER A 800 10.62 9.63 17.13
C SER A 800 10.10 8.58 16.13
N ILE A 801 9.63 9.04 14.97
CA ILE A 801 9.20 8.15 13.87
C ILE A 801 10.45 7.68 13.13
N ILE A 802 10.73 6.37 13.18
CA ILE A 802 11.84 5.72 12.48
C ILE A 802 11.49 5.46 11.02
N LYS A 803 10.25 5.02 10.78
CA LYS A 803 9.76 4.69 9.45
C LYS A 803 8.26 4.92 9.37
N SER A 804 7.79 5.41 8.23
CA SER A 804 6.36 5.62 7.99
C SER A 804 5.98 4.98 6.66
N TYR A 805 4.94 4.14 6.70
CA TYR A 805 4.33 3.53 5.52
C TYR A 805 2.99 4.16 5.26
N GLN A 806 2.83 4.79 4.10
CA GLN A 806 1.53 5.25 3.64
C GLN A 806 0.71 4.03 3.19
N LEU A 807 -0.50 3.89 3.73
CA LEU A 807 -1.39 2.76 3.48
C LEU A 807 -2.49 3.12 2.47
N LYS A 808 -2.86 4.41 2.39
CA LYS A 808 -3.80 4.89 1.37
C LYS A 808 -3.31 4.50 -0.03
N ASP A 809 -4.26 4.16 -0.90
CA ASP A 809 -4.06 3.86 -2.34
C ASP A 809 -3.27 2.58 -2.67
N ASN A 810 -2.96 1.76 -1.68
CA ASN A 810 -2.11 0.57 -1.85
C ASN A 810 -2.82 -0.77 -1.53
N TRP A 811 -4.15 -0.77 -1.47
CA TRP A 811 -4.92 -1.94 -1.05
C TRP A 811 -5.28 -2.89 -2.21
N SER A 812 -5.31 -4.18 -1.92
CA SER A 812 -5.93 -5.23 -2.76
C SER A 812 -7.16 -5.78 -2.03
N ILE A 813 -8.33 -5.78 -2.67
CA ILE A 813 -9.60 -6.17 -2.04
C ILE A 813 -9.83 -7.71 -2.08
N TYR A 814 -10.53 -8.23 -1.07
CA TYR A 814 -11.04 -9.59 -0.86
C TYR A 814 -12.50 -9.44 -0.40
N ASN A 815 -13.46 -10.11 -1.04
CA ASN A 815 -14.83 -10.22 -0.51
C ASN A 815 -15.09 -11.61 0.07
N ILE A 816 -15.70 -11.70 1.26
CA ILE A 816 -16.08 -12.95 1.93
C ILE A 816 -17.59 -13.26 1.79
N ASN A 817 -18.36 -12.43 1.09
CA ASN A 817 -19.79 -12.66 0.91
C ASN A 817 -20.06 -13.85 -0.04
N ASP A 818 -19.87 -15.09 0.43
CA ASP A 818 -20.58 -16.31 -0.05
C ASP A 818 -20.31 -17.59 0.79
N GLU A 819 -20.18 -17.50 2.12
CA GLU A 819 -20.43 -18.66 2.99
C GLU A 819 -21.93 -18.76 3.34
N SER A 820 -22.77 -19.05 2.34
CA SER A 820 -24.08 -19.62 2.62
C SER A 820 -24.03 -21.15 2.49
N THR A 821 -24.43 -21.82 3.57
CA THR A 821 -25.03 -23.18 3.68
C THR A 821 -24.36 -24.16 4.66
N THR A 822 -24.29 -23.82 5.94
CA THR A 822 -24.30 -24.84 7.02
C THR A 822 -25.18 -24.42 8.19
N LYS A 823 -26.49 -24.33 7.94
CA LYS A 823 -27.51 -24.68 8.95
C LYS A 823 -28.61 -25.52 8.30
N ARG A 824 -28.27 -26.73 7.81
CA ARG A 824 -29.24 -27.82 7.79
C ARG A 824 -29.40 -28.32 9.22
N THR A 825 -30.32 -27.70 9.94
CA THR A 825 -30.92 -28.29 11.13
C THR A 825 -31.52 -29.63 10.73
N THR A 826 -30.93 -30.70 11.26
CA THR A 826 -31.49 -32.04 11.27
C THR A 826 -32.78 -32.04 12.07
N THR A 827 -33.90 -31.70 11.43
CA THR A 827 -35.22 -32.06 11.97
C THR A 827 -35.69 -33.32 11.25
N THR A 828 -35.21 -34.45 11.75
CA THR A 828 -35.82 -35.76 11.53
C THR A 828 -37.26 -35.72 12.03
N LYS A 829 -38.24 -35.71 11.12
CA LYS A 829 -39.53 -36.38 11.34
C LYS A 829 -40.27 -36.58 10.01
N ARG A 830 -40.46 -37.88 9.72
CA ARG A 830 -41.56 -38.49 8.93
C ARG A 830 -42.87 -37.69 9.15
N THR A 831 -43.81 -37.59 8.21
CA THR A 831 -44.53 -38.69 7.55
C THR A 831 -45.49 -38.12 6.48
N THR A 832 -45.68 -38.87 5.38
CA THR A 832 -46.88 -39.00 4.51
C THR A 832 -47.62 -37.77 3.96
N THR A 833 -47.47 -37.59 2.64
CA THR A 833 -48.52 -37.50 1.60
C THR A 833 -49.91 -36.97 2.00
N THR A 834 -50.29 -35.79 1.50
CA THR A 834 -51.52 -35.56 0.73
C THR A 834 -51.38 -34.23 -0.02
N THR A 835 -51.67 -34.26 -1.31
CA THR A 835 -51.69 -33.15 -2.27
C THR A 835 -52.75 -32.13 -1.88
N THR A 836 -52.35 -30.91 -1.54
CA THR A 836 -53.27 -29.75 -1.60
C THR A 836 -52.48 -28.53 -2.02
N THR A 837 -52.88 -28.00 -3.18
CA THR A 837 -52.37 -26.81 -3.83
C THR A 837 -52.55 -25.62 -2.90
N THR A 838 -51.55 -25.35 -2.08
CA THR A 838 -51.48 -24.13 -1.27
C THR A 838 -50.38 -23.30 -1.89
N THR A 839 -50.77 -22.16 -2.42
CA THR A 839 -49.91 -21.09 -2.94
C THR A 839 -48.75 -20.90 -1.97
N THR A 840 -47.57 -21.38 -2.35
CA THR A 840 -46.35 -21.10 -1.61
C THR A 840 -46.05 -19.62 -1.81
N THR A 841 -46.57 -18.78 -0.92
CA THR A 841 -45.96 -17.48 -0.67
C THR A 841 -44.52 -17.79 -0.28
N THR A 842 -43.61 -17.54 -1.21
CA THR A 842 -42.18 -17.53 -0.96
C THR A 842 -41.93 -16.44 0.08
N THR A 843 -42.02 -16.77 1.36
CA THR A 843 -41.35 -16.01 2.39
C THR A 843 -39.87 -16.14 2.09
N THR A 844 -39.36 -15.17 1.35
CA THR A 844 -37.94 -14.85 1.29
C THR A 844 -37.50 -14.60 2.72
N THR A 845 -36.98 -15.64 3.36
CA THR A 845 -36.13 -15.46 4.53
C THR A 845 -34.91 -14.71 4.03
N THR A 846 -34.90 -13.39 4.21
CA THR A 846 -33.72 -12.55 4.03
C THR A 846 -32.65 -13.07 4.97
N THR A 847 -31.74 -13.90 4.46
CA THR A 847 -30.50 -14.25 5.13
C THR A 847 -29.73 -12.96 5.41
N ASP A 848 -29.13 -12.86 6.61
CA ASP A 848 -28.39 -11.68 7.07
C ASP A 848 -27.23 -11.37 6.08
N PHE A 849 -27.45 -10.54 5.05
CA PHE A 849 -26.40 -10.06 4.15
C PHE A 849 -25.63 -8.94 4.87
N ASN A 850 -24.55 -9.29 5.55
CA ASN A 850 -23.58 -8.29 6.00
C ASN A 850 -22.65 -7.97 4.83
N ASN A 851 -22.48 -6.69 4.52
CA ASN A 851 -21.50 -6.25 3.55
C ASN A 851 -20.13 -6.18 4.22
N ILE A 852 -19.32 -7.23 4.07
CA ILE A 852 -17.95 -7.28 4.57
C ILE A 852 -16.99 -7.05 3.39
N PHE A 853 -16.16 -6.02 3.50
CA PHE A 853 -15.10 -5.70 2.55
C PHE A 853 -13.77 -5.91 3.25
N MET A 854 -12.87 -6.67 2.63
CA MET A 854 -11.53 -6.89 3.18
C MET A 854 -10.49 -6.34 2.23
N PHE A 855 -9.53 -5.62 2.76
CA PHE A 855 -8.41 -5.04 2.05
C PHE A 855 -7.14 -5.70 2.56
N SER A 856 -6.16 -5.89 1.69
CA SER A 856 -4.88 -6.49 2.02
C SER A 856 -3.76 -5.76 1.30
N GLN A 857 -2.67 -5.48 2.00
CA GLN A 857 -1.45 -4.89 1.44
C GLN A 857 -0.22 -5.57 2.02
N LYS A 858 0.83 -5.73 1.22
CA LYS A 858 2.17 -6.08 1.70
C LYS A 858 3.06 -4.84 1.67
N LEU A 859 3.76 -4.55 2.76
CA LEU A 859 4.64 -3.39 2.83
C LEU A 859 5.92 -3.62 2.00
N ILE A 860 6.36 -2.59 1.28
CA ILE A 860 7.58 -2.63 0.46
C ILE A 860 8.81 -2.73 1.37
N ASN A 861 9.78 -3.58 1.01
CA ASN A 861 11.01 -3.83 1.79
C ASN A 861 10.74 -4.21 3.27
N ASN A 862 9.63 -4.88 3.53
CA ASN A 862 9.26 -5.44 4.81
C ASN A 862 8.50 -6.75 4.57
N THR A 863 8.55 -7.67 5.52
CA THR A 863 7.76 -8.91 5.47
C THR A 863 6.28 -8.67 5.79
N CYS A 864 5.92 -7.49 6.29
CA CYS A 864 4.61 -7.19 6.84
C CYS A 864 3.48 -7.31 5.82
N LYS A 865 2.40 -7.98 6.25
CA LYS A 865 1.09 -7.95 5.61
C LYS A 865 0.09 -7.25 6.52
N ILE A 866 -0.69 -6.33 5.96
CA ILE A 866 -1.77 -5.65 6.65
C ILE A 866 -3.08 -6.07 6.00
N THR A 867 -4.04 -6.53 6.80
CA THR A 867 -5.41 -6.81 6.36
C THR A 867 -6.34 -5.84 7.08
N TYR A 868 -7.19 -5.14 6.33
CA TYR A 868 -8.13 -4.16 6.84
C TYR A 868 -9.55 -4.56 6.43
N THR A 869 -10.42 -4.81 7.40
CA THR A 869 -11.79 -5.28 7.18
C THR A 869 -12.77 -4.20 7.56
N ILE A 870 -13.80 -4.02 6.72
CA ILE A 870 -14.92 -3.10 6.90
C ILE A 870 -16.20 -3.95 6.87
N GLU A 871 -16.97 -3.96 7.96
CA GLU A 871 -18.27 -4.63 8.02
C GLU A 871 -19.38 -3.60 8.24
N GLU A 872 -20.31 -3.49 7.27
CA GLU A 872 -21.51 -2.67 7.41
C GLU A 872 -22.62 -3.42 8.17
N ILE A 873 -23.15 -2.81 9.23
CA ILE A 873 -24.18 -3.40 10.08
C ILE A 873 -25.57 -2.94 9.60
N LYS A 874 -26.14 -3.56 8.57
CA LYS A 874 -27.38 -3.05 7.93
C LYS A 874 -28.70 -3.49 8.55
N LEU A 875 -28.78 -4.67 9.16
CA LEU A 875 -30.07 -5.29 9.46
C LEU A 875 -30.55 -5.03 10.87
N LYS A 876 -29.66 -5.19 11.85
CA LYS A 876 -29.94 -5.07 13.28
C LYS A 876 -28.65 -4.83 14.05
N ASP A 877 -28.77 -4.29 15.26
CA ASP A 877 -27.67 -4.20 16.21
C ASP A 877 -26.98 -5.57 16.37
N LYS A 878 -25.64 -5.56 16.40
CA LYS A 878 -24.81 -6.75 16.50
C LYS A 878 -23.83 -6.61 17.67
N ASN A 879 -23.73 -7.64 18.49
CA ASN A 879 -22.73 -7.72 19.55
C ASN A 879 -21.44 -8.34 19.02
N PHE A 880 -20.32 -7.70 19.31
CA PHE A 880 -18.98 -8.16 19.01
C PHE A 880 -18.24 -8.46 20.31
N THR A 881 -17.37 -9.45 20.28
CA THR A 881 -16.45 -9.73 21.38
C THR A 881 -15.03 -9.57 20.86
N PHE A 882 -14.29 -8.68 21.50
CA PHE A 882 -12.88 -8.42 21.20
C PHE A 882 -12.05 -8.52 22.48
N GLY A 883 -11.12 -9.47 22.50
CA GLY A 883 -10.34 -9.77 23.70
C GLY A 883 -11.25 -10.14 24.87
N THR A 884 -11.26 -9.31 25.91
CA THR A 884 -12.08 -9.50 27.12
C THR A 884 -13.37 -8.67 27.12
N THR A 885 -13.60 -7.88 26.07
CA THR A 885 -14.69 -6.90 26.02
C THR A 885 -15.75 -7.34 25.02
N THR A 886 -17.02 -7.34 25.43
CA THR A 886 -18.16 -7.45 24.53
C THR A 886 -18.79 -6.06 24.39
N PHE A 887 -19.12 -5.66 23.17
CA PHE A 887 -19.74 -4.37 22.89
C PHE A 887 -20.77 -4.49 21.76
N LYS A 888 -21.77 -3.63 21.79
CA LYS A 888 -22.82 -3.53 20.77
C LYS A 888 -22.44 -2.50 19.70
N VAL A 889 -22.57 -2.88 18.43
CA VAL A 889 -22.55 -1.97 17.28
C VAL A 889 -23.97 -1.86 16.75
N GLU A 890 -24.47 -0.63 16.64
CA GLU A 890 -25.86 -0.37 16.25
C GLU A 890 -26.06 -0.59 14.75
N LYS A 891 -27.31 -0.80 14.35
CA LYS A 891 -27.71 -0.78 12.94
C LYS A 891 -27.23 0.52 12.26
N ASP A 892 -26.93 0.44 10.97
CA ASP A 892 -26.45 1.52 10.08
C ASP A 892 -25.08 2.09 10.49
N SER A 893 -24.29 1.30 11.24
CA SER A 893 -22.92 1.60 11.64
C SER A 893 -21.90 0.74 10.87
N ILE A 894 -20.62 1.09 11.00
CA ILE A 894 -19.51 0.38 10.38
C ILE A 894 -18.56 -0.14 11.45
N LYS A 895 -18.21 -1.42 11.36
CA LYS A 895 -17.16 -2.06 12.14
C LYS A 895 -15.88 -2.13 11.32
N LEU A 896 -14.76 -1.67 11.87
CA LEU A 896 -13.44 -1.83 11.27
C LEU A 896 -12.62 -2.86 12.04
N SER A 897 -11.79 -3.62 11.34
CA SER A 897 -10.77 -4.47 11.96
C SER A 897 -9.46 -4.38 11.19
N VAL A 898 -8.33 -4.29 11.87
CA VAL A 898 -7.01 -4.21 11.24
C VAL A 898 -6.10 -5.27 11.81
N LEU A 899 -5.59 -6.14 10.95
CA LEU A 899 -4.67 -7.22 11.27
C LEU A 899 -3.31 -6.90 10.63
N ILE A 900 -2.31 -6.61 11.46
CA ILE A 900 -0.93 -6.37 11.06
C ILE A 900 -0.13 -7.63 11.39
N GLN A 901 0.49 -8.25 10.39
CA GLN A 901 1.22 -9.51 10.51
C GLN A 901 2.66 -9.35 10.03
N ASP A 902 3.59 -10.01 10.70
CA ASP A 902 5.00 -10.18 10.32
C ASP A 902 5.74 -8.86 10.05
N TYR A 903 5.48 -7.82 10.84
CA TYR A 903 6.24 -6.57 10.74
C TYR A 903 7.69 -6.75 11.20
N GLN A 904 8.62 -6.45 10.30
CA GLN A 904 10.05 -6.48 10.61
C GLN A 904 10.51 -5.14 11.21
N TYR A 905 10.68 -5.10 12.53
CA TYR A 905 11.17 -3.93 13.27
C TYR A 905 12.67 -3.72 13.06
N GLN A 906 13.11 -2.46 13.02
CA GLN A 906 14.52 -2.09 13.02
C GLN A 906 15.19 -2.36 14.37
N SER A 907 14.44 -2.29 15.46
CA SER A 907 14.89 -2.57 16.83
C SER A 907 13.79 -3.24 17.63
N SER A 908 14.16 -4.11 18.58
CA SER A 908 13.22 -4.74 19.51
C SER A 908 12.60 -3.74 20.51
N LEU A 909 13.14 -2.52 20.58
CA LEU A 909 12.64 -1.42 21.41
C LEU A 909 11.57 -0.59 20.71
N ASN A 910 11.37 -0.79 19.41
CA ASN A 910 10.42 0.00 18.63
C ASN A 910 9.00 -0.56 18.75
N THR A 911 8.03 0.32 18.60
CA THR A 911 6.60 0.03 18.60
C THR A 911 5.96 0.48 17.29
N LEU A 912 4.70 0.13 17.08
CA LEU A 912 3.93 0.58 15.92
C LEU A 912 2.88 1.60 16.34
N GLN A 913 2.58 2.54 15.45
CA GLN A 913 1.45 3.44 15.57
C GLN A 913 0.65 3.43 14.27
N LEU A 914 -0.62 3.04 14.36
CA LEU A 914 -1.55 3.04 13.24
C LEU A 914 -2.37 4.33 13.26
N ILE A 915 -2.37 5.06 12.15
CA ILE A 915 -3.04 6.35 12.03
C ILE A 915 -4.37 6.20 11.30
N PHE A 916 -5.45 6.51 12.01
CA PHE A 916 -6.77 6.76 11.44
C PHE A 916 -6.96 8.24 11.19
N TYR A 917 -7.69 8.56 10.14
CA TYR A 917 -8.10 9.92 9.79
C TYR A 917 -9.59 9.98 9.59
N SER A 918 -10.19 11.07 10.06
CA SER A 918 -11.55 11.39 9.73
C SER A 918 -11.72 12.88 9.44
N ALA A 919 -12.56 13.20 8.47
CA ALA A 919 -12.87 14.56 8.06
C ALA A 919 -14.34 14.73 7.72
N VAL A 920 -14.83 15.97 7.76
CA VAL A 920 -16.20 16.30 7.40
C VAL A 920 -16.30 17.40 6.35
N GLY A 921 -17.01 17.12 5.26
CA GLY A 921 -17.27 18.00 4.12
C GLY A 921 -18.73 18.45 4.02
N ASN A 922 -19.06 19.20 2.97
CA ASN A 922 -20.43 19.45 2.53
C ASN A 922 -20.59 18.87 1.12
N ASP A 923 -21.77 18.39 0.78
CA ASP A 923 -22.15 18.24 -0.63
C ASP A 923 -22.35 19.64 -1.25
N SER A 924 -21.85 19.86 -2.47
CA SER A 924 -21.75 21.19 -3.10
C SER A 924 -23.11 21.80 -3.50
N ASN A 925 -24.22 21.09 -3.29
CA ASN A 925 -25.58 21.48 -3.70
C ASN A 925 -26.50 21.96 -2.56
N SER A 926 -25.97 22.51 -1.46
CA SER A 926 -26.81 22.94 -0.32
C SER A 926 -27.42 24.34 -0.51
N ASN A 927 -28.76 24.42 -0.49
CA ASN A 927 -29.52 25.67 -0.45
C ASN A 927 -29.23 26.48 0.83
N ASN A 928 -29.37 27.81 0.78
CA ASN A 928 -28.95 28.67 1.88
C ASN A 928 -29.82 28.55 3.16
N ASP A 929 -31.04 28.02 3.06
CA ASP A 929 -32.08 28.04 4.11
C ASP A 929 -32.33 26.68 4.81
N ASP A 930 -31.28 25.91 5.13
CA ASP A 930 -31.42 24.69 5.94
C ASP A 930 -31.32 25.00 7.45
N CYS A 931 -32.38 24.67 8.18
CA CYS A 931 -32.53 24.85 9.63
C CYS A 931 -31.64 23.92 10.47
N ASN A 932 -31.03 22.91 9.84
CA ASN A 932 -30.06 22.01 10.45
C ASN A 932 -28.62 22.52 10.33
N LYS A 933 -28.35 23.63 9.63
CA LYS A 933 -26.97 24.16 9.49
C LYS A 933 -26.36 24.47 10.85
N GLN A 934 -25.21 23.86 11.09
CA GLN A 934 -24.38 24.05 12.29
C GLN A 934 -22.91 23.92 11.90
N ASP A 935 -22.06 24.74 12.51
CA ASP A 935 -20.61 24.72 12.30
C ASP A 935 -20.00 23.38 12.72
N THR A 936 -18.84 23.07 12.15
CA THR A 936 -18.10 21.86 12.52
C THR A 936 -17.58 21.97 13.95
N SER A 937 -17.85 20.96 14.76
CA SER A 937 -17.33 20.81 16.13
C SER A 937 -16.73 19.43 16.31
N ILE A 938 -15.53 19.36 16.89
CA ILE A 938 -14.82 18.10 17.16
C ILE A 938 -14.61 17.95 18.66
N ASP A 939 -15.26 16.97 19.27
CA ASP A 939 -15.08 16.61 20.68
C ASP A 939 -14.17 15.39 20.83
N THR A 940 -13.07 15.60 21.55
CA THR A 940 -12.05 14.58 21.86
C THR A 940 -11.89 14.39 23.37
N SER A 941 -12.75 14.99 24.20
CA SER A 941 -12.67 14.92 25.66
C SER A 941 -12.90 13.51 26.20
N ASN A 942 -13.63 12.69 25.43
CA ASN A 942 -13.94 11.30 25.73
C ASN A 942 -12.87 10.30 25.24
N ALA A 943 -11.74 10.78 24.70
CA ALA A 943 -10.58 9.97 24.37
C ALA A 943 -9.58 10.00 25.53
N ASN A 944 -9.73 9.08 26.48
CA ASN A 944 -8.88 8.96 27.67
C ASN A 944 -8.34 7.53 27.85
N ASN A 945 -7.01 7.40 27.85
CA ASN A 945 -6.32 6.11 28.03
C ASN A 945 -6.55 5.44 29.41
N GLN A 946 -7.20 6.11 30.36
CA GLN A 946 -7.63 5.52 31.63
C GLN A 946 -8.93 4.70 31.52
N GLN A 947 -9.70 4.91 30.46
CA GLN A 947 -10.95 4.19 30.19
C GLN A 947 -10.71 3.05 29.20
N ILE A 948 -11.52 1.99 29.30
CA ILE A 948 -11.44 0.86 28.36
C ILE A 948 -12.03 1.23 27.00
N SER A 949 -13.14 1.97 27.00
CA SER A 949 -13.83 2.38 25.79
C SER A 949 -13.78 3.90 25.66
N ASN A 950 -13.33 4.34 24.49
CA ASN A 950 -13.08 5.73 24.16
C ASN A 950 -13.77 6.08 22.85
N TYR A 951 -14.08 7.36 22.67
CA TYR A 951 -14.69 7.82 21.44
C TYR A 951 -14.35 9.27 21.11
N ILE A 952 -14.43 9.59 19.83
CA ILE A 952 -14.35 10.94 19.28
C ILE A 952 -15.66 11.27 18.58
N GLN A 953 -16.03 12.55 18.58
CA GLN A 953 -17.22 13.04 17.89
C GLN A 953 -16.86 14.15 16.92
N ILE A 954 -17.34 14.07 15.68
CA ILE A 954 -17.28 15.15 14.70
C ILE A 954 -18.72 15.51 14.36
N SER A 955 -19.16 16.71 14.73
CA SER A 955 -20.51 17.20 14.47
C SER A 955 -20.50 18.25 13.37
N LYS A 956 -21.48 18.19 12.46
CA LYS A 956 -21.75 19.19 11.42
C LYS A 956 -23.20 19.10 10.97
N ASN A 957 -23.84 20.24 10.71
CA ASN A 957 -25.23 20.33 10.24
C ASN A 957 -26.25 19.48 11.06
N SER A 958 -26.14 19.49 12.39
CA SER A 958 -26.95 18.66 13.30
C SER A 958 -26.86 17.15 13.05
N LYS A 959 -25.75 16.70 12.48
CA LYS A 959 -25.32 15.30 12.41
C LYS A 959 -24.01 15.15 13.17
N THR A 960 -23.76 13.99 13.74
CA THR A 960 -22.57 13.67 14.54
C THR A 960 -22.02 12.32 14.14
N LEU A 961 -20.82 12.28 13.59
CA LEU A 961 -20.03 11.06 13.47
C LEU A 961 -19.42 10.73 14.83
N VAL A 962 -19.58 9.48 15.26
CA VAL A 962 -18.97 8.92 16.48
C VAL A 962 -18.00 7.82 16.05
N GLY A 963 -16.71 8.01 16.33
CA GLY A 963 -15.68 6.98 16.15
C GLY A 963 -15.30 6.41 17.51
N ARG A 964 -15.59 5.14 17.75
CA ARG A 964 -15.27 4.41 18.97
C ARG A 964 -14.04 3.52 18.79
N PHE A 965 -13.27 3.41 19.84
CA PHE A 965 -12.14 2.50 19.92
C PHE A 965 -11.94 2.06 21.36
N ILE A 966 -11.47 0.83 21.51
CA ILE A 966 -11.14 0.26 22.81
C ILE A 966 -9.63 0.28 23.00
N ASN A 967 -9.19 0.48 24.23
CA ASN A 967 -7.77 0.47 24.60
C ASN A 967 -7.24 -0.96 24.77
N GLN A 968 -7.60 -1.83 23.84
CA GLN A 968 -7.15 -3.21 23.77
C GLN A 968 -6.74 -3.57 22.34
N VAL A 969 -5.64 -4.32 22.23
CA VAL A 969 -5.15 -4.95 21.00
C VAL A 969 -4.98 -6.44 21.29
N ILE A 970 -5.21 -7.31 20.30
CA ILE A 970 -4.81 -8.71 20.39
C ILE A 970 -3.41 -8.81 19.76
N ALA A 971 -2.39 -8.86 20.61
CA ALA A 971 -0.99 -9.00 20.23
C ALA A 971 -0.56 -10.48 20.41
N ASP A 972 -0.16 -11.13 19.32
CA ASP A 972 0.23 -12.54 19.29
C ASP A 972 -0.80 -13.45 19.99
N SER A 973 -2.07 -13.32 19.58
CA SER A 973 -3.24 -14.04 20.12
C SER A 973 -3.59 -13.74 21.59
N ARG A 974 -2.99 -12.71 22.21
CA ARG A 974 -3.29 -12.29 23.59
C ARG A 974 -3.80 -10.85 23.65
N SER A 975 -4.89 -10.66 24.39
CA SER A 975 -5.41 -9.31 24.66
C SER A 975 -4.47 -8.54 25.59
N THR A 976 -4.08 -7.34 25.20
CA THR A 976 -3.22 -6.44 25.97
C THR A 976 -3.67 -4.99 25.81
N PHE A 977 -3.24 -4.13 26.73
CA PHE A 977 -3.53 -2.70 26.66
C PHE A 977 -2.84 -2.03 25.47
N MET A 978 -3.53 -1.10 24.82
CA MET A 978 -2.98 -0.17 23.85
C MET A 978 -3.39 1.26 24.22
N SER A 979 -2.55 2.24 23.89
CA SER A 979 -2.89 3.65 24.07
C SER A 979 -3.31 4.30 22.76
N SER A 980 -4.05 5.41 22.87
CA SER A 980 -4.44 6.25 21.75
C SER A 980 -3.87 7.66 21.92
N THR A 981 -3.63 8.32 20.79
CA THR A 981 -3.13 9.70 20.72
C THR A 981 -4.00 10.47 19.74
N ILE A 982 -4.45 11.65 20.18
CA ILE A 982 -5.18 12.57 19.30
C ILE A 982 -4.15 13.50 18.67
N ILE A 983 -4.02 13.38 17.35
CA ILE A 983 -3.18 14.25 16.53
C ILE A 983 -4.13 15.25 15.89
N LYS A 984 -4.26 16.44 16.50
CA LYS A 984 -5.08 17.51 15.93
C LYS A 984 -4.35 18.10 14.73
N ASP A 985 -5.04 18.17 13.60
CA ASP A 985 -4.58 18.98 12.48
C ASP A 985 -4.89 20.45 12.81
N ASN A 986 -3.88 21.21 13.24
CA ASN A 986 -4.03 22.65 13.53
C ASN A 986 -4.42 23.46 12.29
N VAL A 987 -4.40 22.87 11.09
CA VAL A 987 -4.62 23.53 9.80
C VAL A 987 -6.08 23.45 9.36
N LYS A 988 -6.77 22.34 9.67
CA LYS A 988 -8.15 22.08 9.25
C LYS A 988 -9.03 21.85 10.48
N SER A 989 -9.90 22.80 10.78
CA SER A 989 -10.92 22.66 11.84
C SER A 989 -11.97 21.57 11.58
N SER A 990 -11.90 20.90 10.42
CA SER A 990 -12.86 19.89 9.96
C SER A 990 -12.30 18.47 9.89
N SER A 991 -11.10 18.21 10.42
CA SER A 991 -10.49 16.88 10.42
C SER A 991 -9.76 16.55 11.72
N ILE A 992 -9.60 15.26 11.98
CA ILE A 992 -8.88 14.71 13.14
C ILE A 992 -8.08 13.48 12.72
N MET A 993 -6.92 13.28 13.35
CA MET A 993 -6.13 12.06 13.24
C MET A 993 -6.05 11.37 14.59
N LEU A 994 -6.29 10.06 14.60
CA LEU A 994 -6.23 9.19 15.77
C LEU A 994 -5.07 8.21 15.57
N GLY A 995 -4.03 8.34 16.40
CA GLY A 995 -2.90 7.42 16.44
C GLY A 995 -3.10 6.34 17.48
N LEU A 996 -3.22 5.09 17.04
CA LEU A 996 -3.33 3.91 17.88
C LEU A 996 -1.94 3.31 18.12
N ASN A 997 -1.44 3.38 19.35
CA ASN A 997 -0.09 2.95 19.72
C ASN A 997 -0.10 1.48 20.14
N LEU A 998 0.45 0.64 19.28
CA LEU A 998 0.50 -0.81 19.40
C LEU A 998 1.81 -1.24 20.08
N PRO A 999 1.78 -2.27 20.93
CA PRO A 999 3.00 -2.88 21.44
C PRO A 999 3.78 -3.54 20.28
N HIS A 1000 5.02 -3.95 20.58
CA HIS A 1000 5.77 -4.81 19.66
C HIS A 1000 5.01 -6.13 19.48
N CYS A 1001 4.67 -6.50 18.25
CA CYS A 1001 3.90 -7.71 17.98
C CYS A 1001 4.30 -8.33 16.64
N LYS A 1002 4.19 -9.65 16.53
CA LYS A 1002 4.26 -10.34 15.24
C LYS A 1002 2.89 -10.30 14.58
N GLU A 1003 1.83 -10.45 15.35
CA GLU A 1003 0.45 -10.25 14.93
C GLU A 1003 -0.24 -9.23 15.86
N CYS A 1004 -0.71 -8.12 15.30
CA CYS A 1004 -1.55 -7.15 16.00
C CYS A 1004 -2.92 -7.08 15.32
N LEU A 1005 -3.96 -7.51 16.02
CA LEU A 1005 -5.35 -7.28 15.61
C LEU A 1005 -5.95 -6.13 16.42
N ILE A 1006 -6.64 -5.22 15.75
CA ILE A 1006 -7.25 -4.01 16.29
C ILE A 1006 -8.69 -3.95 15.77
N ASP A 1007 -9.63 -3.45 16.57
CA ASP A 1007 -11.05 -3.52 16.22
C ASP A 1007 -11.84 -2.23 16.56
N PRO A 1008 -11.59 -1.08 15.89
CA PRO A 1008 -12.36 0.16 16.10
C PRO A 1008 -13.71 0.16 15.35
N ASP A 1009 -14.63 1.06 15.68
CA ASP A 1009 -15.93 1.14 15.01
C ASP A 1009 -16.44 2.59 14.88
N PHE A 1010 -17.32 2.84 13.91
CA PHE A 1010 -17.80 4.19 13.58
C PHE A 1010 -19.31 4.18 13.30
N SER A 1011 -20.02 5.21 13.75
CA SER A 1011 -21.46 5.40 13.50
C SER A 1011 -21.79 6.87 13.24
N VAL A 1012 -22.81 7.15 12.43
CA VAL A 1012 -23.34 8.51 12.22
C VAL A 1012 -24.69 8.61 12.91
N LEU A 1013 -24.82 9.57 13.82
CA LEU A 1013 -26.02 9.85 14.60
C LEU A 1013 -26.56 11.24 14.24
N VAL A 1014 -27.86 11.44 14.39
CA VAL A 1014 -28.47 12.77 14.36
C VAL A 1014 -28.31 13.45 15.72
N SER A 1015 -27.95 14.74 15.72
CA SER A 1015 -27.79 15.51 16.94
C SER A 1015 -29.16 15.88 17.54
N PRO A 1016 -29.27 16.17 18.85
CA PRO A 1016 -30.52 16.58 19.49
C PRO A 1016 -31.21 17.80 18.87
N ASP A 1017 -30.43 18.66 18.20
CA ASP A 1017 -30.91 19.87 17.54
C ASP A 1017 -31.51 19.63 16.14
N PHE A 1018 -31.43 18.40 15.62
CA PHE A 1018 -31.92 18.04 14.30
C PHE A 1018 -33.43 18.29 14.16
N LYS A 1019 -33.81 18.93 13.05
CA LYS A 1019 -35.18 19.20 12.64
C LYS A 1019 -35.47 18.44 11.35
N GLU A 1020 -36.37 17.47 11.46
CA GLU A 1020 -36.85 16.64 10.34
C GLU A 1020 -37.38 17.48 9.17
N SER A 1021 -38.18 18.49 9.50
CA SER A 1021 -38.60 19.50 8.56
C SER A 1021 -38.17 20.85 9.09
N CYS A 1022 -37.58 21.65 8.21
CA CYS A 1022 -37.64 23.08 8.41
C CYS A 1022 -39.10 23.43 8.27
N ASN A 1023 -39.78 23.60 9.40
CA ASN A 1023 -41.11 24.19 9.39
C ASN A 1023 -40.99 25.47 8.56
N GLU A 1024 -41.55 25.48 7.36
CA GLU A 1024 -41.91 26.71 6.65
C GLU A 1024 -42.99 27.50 7.43
N SER A 1025 -43.31 27.08 8.65
CA SER A 1025 -44.10 27.86 9.59
C SER A 1025 -43.36 29.16 9.92
N THR A 1026 -43.68 30.16 9.11
CA THR A 1026 -43.27 31.55 9.26
C THR A 1026 -41.78 31.71 9.02
N ASN A 1027 -41.36 31.91 7.76
CA ASN A 1027 -41.18 33.29 7.29
C ASN A 1027 -41.95 34.26 8.21
N LYS A 1028 -41.45 34.48 9.44
CA LYS A 1028 -41.91 35.52 10.34
C LYS A 1028 -41.78 36.73 9.46
N ASN A 1029 -42.90 37.13 8.86
CA ASN A 1029 -42.94 37.99 7.69
C ASN A 1029 -41.87 39.03 7.91
N LYS A 1030 -40.94 39.29 6.98
CA LYS A 1030 -39.97 40.39 7.19
C LYS A 1030 -40.66 41.71 7.58
N TRP A 1031 -41.98 41.79 7.36
CA TRP A 1031 -42.96 42.74 7.88
C TRP A 1031 -43.35 42.64 9.38
N PHE A 1032 -43.36 41.48 10.05
CA PHE A 1032 -43.82 41.26 11.43
C PHE A 1032 -43.04 42.05 12.50
N ILE A 1033 -41.70 42.13 12.41
CA ILE A 1033 -40.91 42.98 13.33
C ILE A 1033 -41.20 44.46 13.06
N PRO A 1034 -41.13 44.97 11.81
CA PRO A 1034 -41.60 46.32 11.49
C PRO A 1034 -43.03 46.57 11.97
N VAL A 1035 -43.97 45.63 11.86
CA VAL A 1035 -45.36 45.80 12.28
C VAL A 1035 -45.54 45.81 13.78
N ILE A 1036 -44.86 44.93 14.51
CA ILE A 1036 -44.91 44.95 15.97
C ILE A 1036 -44.29 46.23 16.52
N VAL A 1037 -43.34 46.84 15.82
CA VAL A 1037 -42.80 48.14 16.22
C VAL A 1037 -43.67 49.29 15.72
N VAL A 1038 -44.13 49.26 14.47
CA VAL A 1038 -44.86 50.36 13.82
C VAL A 1038 -46.33 50.40 14.22
N ALA A 1039 -47.02 49.26 14.37
CA ALA A 1039 -48.45 49.24 14.70
C ALA A 1039 -48.75 49.81 16.10
N PRO A 1040 -47.97 49.51 17.17
CA PRO A 1040 -48.14 50.18 18.45
C PRO A 1040 -47.75 51.66 18.38
N VAL A 1041 -46.71 52.02 17.65
CA VAL A 1041 -46.30 53.44 17.49
C VAL A 1041 -47.37 54.25 16.77
N VAL A 1042 -47.92 53.72 15.67
CA VAL A 1042 -49.03 54.34 14.93
C VAL A 1042 -50.31 54.32 15.75
N GLY A 1043 -50.59 53.24 16.48
CA GLY A 1043 -51.73 53.14 17.40
C GLY A 1043 -51.67 54.18 18.52
N CYS A 1044 -50.52 54.32 19.18
CA CYS A 1044 -50.27 55.35 20.19
C CYS A 1044 -50.40 56.76 19.60
N ALA A 1045 -49.86 57.01 18.39
CA ALA A 1045 -50.00 58.30 17.72
C ALA A 1045 -51.46 58.61 17.33
N ALA A 1046 -52.23 57.62 16.87
CA ALA A 1046 -53.65 57.74 16.54
C ALA A 1046 -54.51 57.99 17.79
N ILE A 1047 -54.24 57.27 18.89
CA ILE A 1047 -54.92 57.49 20.18
C ILE A 1047 -54.59 58.88 20.73
N LEU A 1048 -53.33 59.31 20.68
CA LEU A 1048 -52.93 60.66 21.11
C LEU A 1048 -53.61 61.75 20.29
N THR A 1049 -53.61 61.63 18.96
CA THR A 1049 -54.27 62.60 18.07
C THR A 1049 -55.79 62.62 18.29
N LEU A 1050 -56.44 61.47 18.39
CA LEU A 1050 -57.88 61.38 18.69
C LEU A 1050 -58.20 61.97 20.05
N SER A 1051 -57.38 61.69 21.07
CA SER A 1051 -57.51 62.27 22.42
C SER A 1051 -57.39 63.78 22.41
N ILE A 1052 -56.42 64.32 21.65
CA ILE A 1052 -56.23 65.77 21.48
C ILE A 1052 -57.42 66.40 20.74
N VAL A 1053 -57.94 65.74 19.69
CA VAL A 1053 -59.10 66.21 18.93
C VAL A 1053 -60.38 66.18 19.77
N LEU A 1054 -60.64 65.09 20.49
CA LEU A 1054 -61.79 64.96 21.40
C LEU A 1054 -61.69 65.97 22.55
N TYR A 1055 -60.50 66.14 23.13
CA TYR A 1055 -60.25 67.17 24.14
C TYR A 1055 -60.49 68.58 23.59
N ARG A 1056 -60.05 68.89 22.37
CA ARG A 1056 -60.31 70.19 21.72
C ARG A 1056 -61.79 70.41 21.44
N LYS A 1057 -62.49 69.41 20.88
CA LYS A 1057 -63.92 69.49 20.53
C LYS A 1057 -64.80 69.61 21.79
N ASN A 1058 -64.44 68.91 22.87
CA ASN A 1058 -65.16 68.95 24.13
C ASN A 1058 -64.52 69.88 25.17
N LYS A 1059 -63.56 70.74 24.82
CA LYS A 1059 -62.83 71.60 25.78
C LYS A 1059 -63.78 72.45 26.63
N TYR A 1060 -64.81 73.00 26.00
CA TYR A 1060 -65.83 73.78 26.70
C TYR A 1060 -66.73 72.91 27.57
N ASN A 1061 -67.15 71.74 27.08
CA ASN A 1061 -67.96 70.79 27.83
C ASN A 1061 -67.22 70.22 29.05
N ILE A 1062 -65.92 69.90 28.92
CA ILE A 1062 -65.07 69.43 30.03
C ILE A 1062 -64.83 70.54 31.05
N LYS A 1063 -64.64 71.79 30.61
CA LYS A 1063 -64.56 72.95 31.54
C LYS A 1063 -65.87 73.19 32.28
N ILE A 1064 -67.01 73.09 31.60
CA ILE A 1064 -68.33 73.23 32.25
C ILE A 1064 -68.57 72.08 33.23
N ALA A 1065 -68.23 70.85 32.86
CA ALA A 1065 -68.35 69.67 33.73
C ALA A 1065 -67.41 69.77 34.94
N SER A 1066 -66.18 70.26 34.78
CA SER A 1066 -65.25 70.44 35.90
C SER A 1066 -65.68 71.56 36.85
N GLU A 1067 -66.27 72.65 36.35
CA GLU A 1067 -66.88 73.67 37.20
C GLU A 1067 -68.14 73.14 37.92
N LYS A 1068 -68.97 72.31 37.26
CA LYS A 1068 -70.08 71.62 37.94
C LYS A 1068 -69.57 70.67 39.03
N LEU A 1069 -68.51 69.91 38.79
CA LEU A 1069 -67.86 69.05 39.80
C LEU A 1069 -67.25 69.85 40.95
N LYS A 1070 -66.64 71.01 40.69
CA LYS A 1070 -66.17 71.91 41.75
C LYS A 1070 -67.32 72.50 42.57
N SER A 1071 -68.47 72.80 41.93
CA SER A 1071 -69.65 73.27 42.65
C SER A 1071 -70.28 72.18 43.54
N LEU A 1072 -70.20 70.91 43.12
CA LEU A 1072 -70.63 69.76 43.92
C LEU A 1072 -69.69 69.45 45.09
N LYS A 1073 -68.39 69.77 44.99
CA LYS A 1073 -67.44 69.68 46.11
C LYS A 1073 -67.54 70.83 47.12
N ARG A 1074 -68.21 71.93 46.75
CA ARG A 1074 -68.42 73.11 47.63
C ARG A 1074 -69.75 73.07 48.38
N LYS A 1075 -70.68 72.21 47.96
CA LYS A 1075 -71.82 71.77 48.77
C LYS A 1075 -71.39 70.56 49.59
#